data_AF-A0A5N6EIR3-F1
#
_entry.id   AF-A0A5N6EIR3-F1
#
_cell.length_a   1.000
_cell.length_b   1.000
_cell.length_c   1.000
_cell.angle_alpha   90.00
_cell.angle_beta   90.00
_cell.angle_gamma   90.00
#
_symmetry.space_group_name_H-M   'P 1'
#
loop_
_entity.id
_entity.type
_entity.pdbx_description
1 polymer ?
#
loop_
_entity_poly.entity_id
_entity_poly.type
_entity_poly.pdbx_seq_one_letter_code
_entity_poly.pdbx_strand_id
1 'polypeptide(L)'
;MSSLSSSLGGVANRMDWLYAYIAGTAFLVCGLVAVVHVLSSQKQKADFNKNGGLFTYVKFIYATFLKPHDKSGNSQQDALESFYKTQAGAYDATRKRLLRGREDMLGLVAAQLKFKTENKELKARKAVWVDIGGGTGYNIEAMSAFLPVNEFFSHVYLVDLSPSLCQVARERFERLGWKNVSVVCQDARSFRLPDADSVDPRTKSTPGADLITMSYSLSMIPDYYSVVDSLPALLKPSGVLGVCDFYVQSIVDVSSRNYTGGAFNRHVNWLGRVFWRAWFDVDRVSLEAARRDYLEYRFGTVVSASERNYLLGGIPYYIFVGCQKDITSSQSGREAIEKLDASFTESPYLTPANHRQEMDKAIELSAQEVRSKAYESAVINLGSNLPLPSSFYQNHHYRIFYNDLLPKHTQFKNEYIYAFNWEDPRVDHRLLNIQRDDVILAITSAGDNILDYLQKSPRRVHAVDLNPNQNHLLELKVASFIALGHRDVWKIFGEGKHSDFRQLLISRLSPHLSSQAFQYWLEHAHIFTSSYSRGLYETGGSRHAIKMVRYLFKVFGLEGQVQKLCEAQTLAEQREIWPRIRSVLMSKPLHWAVVGTEWFAWKAAGVPRNQRNMIIDDFFKRNGLNKDMKQAKDISGQSIWEYVVDTLDPVVKDTLISNDNYFYFLCLQGQFSRRCHPTYLSPKAHVKLSSPGAFDGLRIHTDEINEVIKRITPGSLTIAVVMDSMDWFDPEGSDASVQAQKLNHALKMGGRILLRSASIDPWYVRHFEENGFSARRVGARFPGTCIDRVNMYASTWICTKTKELETVRPTAERSISLLSLNGTEKRSSVEHLDL
;
A
#
# COMPACT_ATOMS: atom_id res chain seq x y z
N MET A 1 -36.86 25.13 46.84
CA MET A 1 -38.20 24.82 47.38
C MET A 1 -39.01 24.07 46.33
N SER A 2 -39.14 22.77 46.57
CA SER A 2 -40.36 21.93 46.49
C SER A 2 -41.27 21.91 45.25
N SER A 3 -41.40 20.67 44.74
CA SER A 3 -42.61 19.94 44.25
C SER A 3 -43.34 20.44 43.00
N LEU A 4 -43.38 19.68 41.89
CA LEU A 4 -44.35 18.58 41.60
C LEU A 4 -45.82 19.07 41.71
N SER A 5 -46.72 18.95 40.74
CA SER A 5 -46.90 17.95 39.67
C SER A 5 -48.12 18.26 38.78
N SER A 6 -48.11 17.71 37.56
CA SER A 6 -49.27 17.27 36.74
C SER A 6 -50.13 18.35 36.06
N SER A 7 -50.65 18.22 34.84
CA SER A 7 -50.68 17.14 33.85
C SER A 7 -51.05 17.78 32.51
N LEU A 8 -50.48 17.32 31.40
CA LEU A 8 -51.03 17.31 30.01
C LEU A 8 -49.86 17.33 29.01
N GLY A 9 -49.29 16.17 28.74
CA GLY A 9 -48.21 16.02 27.77
C GLY A 9 -47.86 14.54 27.55
N GLY A 10 -48.85 13.77 27.09
CA GLY A 10 -48.70 12.34 26.87
C GLY A 10 -49.25 11.92 25.51
N VAL A 11 -48.38 11.26 24.74
CA VAL A 11 -48.69 10.25 23.70
C VAL A 11 -49.14 10.79 22.33
N ALA A 12 -48.21 11.36 21.57
CA ALA A 12 -48.24 11.32 20.09
C ALA A 12 -46.86 11.62 19.50
N ASN A 13 -46.09 10.59 19.20
CA ASN A 13 -44.97 10.50 18.23
C ASN A 13 -43.77 9.72 18.78
N ARG A 14 -43.87 8.40 18.72
CA ARG A 14 -42.74 7.48 18.45
C ARG A 14 -43.34 6.18 17.93
N MET A 15 -43.76 6.20 16.68
CA MET A 15 -43.96 4.96 15.92
C MET A 15 -42.61 4.69 15.26
N ASP A 16 -41.90 3.69 15.76
CA ASP A 16 -40.56 3.34 15.35
C ASP A 16 -40.54 2.93 13.87
N TRP A 17 -40.03 3.83 13.02
CA TRP A 17 -39.84 3.63 11.58
C TRP A 17 -39.12 2.33 11.22
N LEU A 18 -38.36 1.77 12.17
CA LEU A 18 -37.70 0.47 12.05
C LEU A 18 -38.69 -0.69 11.87
N TYR A 19 -39.79 -0.73 12.64
CA TYR A 19 -40.78 -1.81 12.52
C TYR A 19 -41.60 -1.71 11.24
N ALA A 20 -41.89 -0.49 10.79
CA ALA A 20 -42.54 -0.26 9.50
C ALA A 20 -41.65 -0.70 8.33
N TYR A 21 -40.34 -0.48 8.42
CA TYR A 21 -39.38 -0.92 7.41
C TYR A 21 -39.22 -2.44 7.39
N ILE A 22 -39.16 -3.08 8.56
CA ILE A 22 -39.12 -4.55 8.69
C ILE A 22 -40.39 -5.18 8.12
N ALA A 23 -41.57 -4.64 8.45
CA ALA A 23 -42.84 -5.11 7.94
C ALA A 23 -42.97 -4.95 6.42
N GLY A 24 -42.54 -3.80 5.87
CA GLY A 24 -42.54 -3.55 4.43
C GLY A 24 -41.59 -4.49 3.67
N THR A 25 -40.43 -4.77 4.23
CA THR A 25 -39.44 -5.70 3.64
C THR A 25 -39.95 -7.13 3.69
N ALA A 26 -40.56 -7.55 4.81
CA ALA A 26 -41.16 -8.88 4.94
C ALA A 26 -42.31 -9.09 3.94
N PHE A 27 -43.15 -8.07 3.73
CA PHE A 27 -44.25 -8.13 2.76
C PHE A 27 -43.74 -8.28 1.31
N LEU A 28 -42.67 -7.56 0.94
CA LEU A 28 -42.03 -7.68 -0.37
C LEU A 28 -41.43 -9.07 -0.58
N VAL A 29 -40.78 -9.64 0.43
CA VAL A 29 -40.20 -10.99 0.35
C VAL A 29 -41.31 -12.04 0.22
N CYS A 30 -42.38 -11.95 1.01
CA CYS A 30 -43.53 -12.85 0.90
C CYS A 30 -44.22 -12.75 -0.47
N GLY A 31 -44.35 -11.53 -1.02
CA GLY A 31 -44.88 -11.31 -2.37
C GLY A 31 -44.00 -11.94 -3.45
N LEU A 32 -42.68 -11.82 -3.32
CA LEU A 32 -41.73 -12.42 -4.27
C LEU A 32 -41.76 -13.95 -4.21
N VAL A 33 -41.85 -14.53 -3.01
CA VAL A 33 -41.99 -15.98 -2.80
C VAL A 33 -43.29 -16.49 -3.40
N ALA A 34 -44.41 -15.78 -3.22
CA ALA A 34 -45.70 -16.14 -3.80
C ALA A 34 -45.67 -16.11 -5.34
N VAL A 35 -45.06 -15.10 -5.96
CA VAL A 35 -44.89 -15.00 -7.41
C VAL A 35 -44.05 -16.16 -7.96
N VAL A 36 -42.94 -16.50 -7.29
CA VAL A 36 -42.10 -17.64 -7.67
C VAL A 36 -42.88 -18.96 -7.53
N HIS A 37 -43.69 -19.10 -6.48
CA HIS A 37 -44.51 -20.31 -6.28
C HIS A 37 -45.57 -20.47 -7.37
N VAL A 38 -46.21 -19.37 -7.79
CA VAL A 38 -47.20 -19.32 -8.89
C VAL A 38 -46.55 -19.60 -10.25
N LEU A 39 -45.35 -19.07 -10.50
CA LEU A 39 -44.60 -19.37 -11.72
C LEU A 39 -44.10 -20.82 -11.77
N SER A 40 -43.79 -21.42 -10.61
CA SER A 40 -43.38 -22.84 -10.53
C SER A 40 -44.54 -23.83 -10.67
N SER A 41 -45.78 -23.41 -10.34
CA SER A 41 -46.97 -24.27 -10.39
C SER A 41 -47.61 -24.34 -11.77
N GLN A 42 -47.23 -23.46 -12.70
CA GLN A 42 -47.61 -23.55 -14.11
C GLN A 42 -46.78 -24.63 -14.82
N LYS A 43 -47.19 -25.89 -14.64
CA LYS A 43 -46.77 -27.01 -15.49
C LYS A 43 -47.29 -26.80 -16.92
N GLN A 44 -46.48 -26.21 -17.79
CA GLN A 44 -46.60 -26.43 -19.22
C GLN A 44 -45.36 -27.19 -19.73
N LYS A 45 -45.63 -28.39 -20.25
CA LYS A 45 -44.71 -29.19 -21.08
C LYS A 45 -44.38 -28.37 -22.34
N ALA A 46 -43.18 -27.82 -22.41
CA ALA A 46 -42.62 -27.31 -23.66
C ALA A 46 -41.25 -27.96 -23.87
N ASP A 47 -41.20 -28.79 -24.90
CA ASP A 47 -40.04 -29.52 -25.37
C ASP A 47 -39.26 -28.59 -26.32
N PHE A 48 -38.21 -27.89 -25.85
CA PHE A 48 -37.38 -27.06 -26.74
C PHE A 48 -35.91 -26.99 -26.32
N ASN A 49 -35.12 -27.75 -27.06
CA ASN A 49 -33.67 -27.73 -27.13
C ASN A 49 -33.23 -26.45 -27.91
N LYS A 50 -32.78 -25.38 -27.21
CA LYS A 50 -31.83 -24.35 -27.70
C LYS A 50 -31.54 -23.24 -26.66
N ASN A 51 -30.26 -23.12 -26.32
CA ASN A 51 -29.50 -21.95 -25.84
C ASN A 51 -30.28 -20.69 -25.39
N GLY A 52 -30.40 -20.50 -24.08
CA GLY A 52 -30.71 -19.21 -23.46
C GLY A 52 -30.05 -19.08 -22.09
N GLY A 53 -29.26 -18.02 -21.89
CA GLY A 53 -28.58 -17.76 -20.60
C GLY A 53 -29.55 -17.74 -19.42
N LEU A 54 -30.78 -17.24 -19.63
CA LEU A 54 -31.84 -17.19 -18.63
C LEU A 54 -32.26 -18.59 -18.12
N PHE A 55 -32.34 -19.58 -19.00
CA PHE A 55 -32.67 -20.98 -18.62
C PHE A 55 -31.58 -21.60 -17.75
N THR A 56 -30.33 -21.22 -17.97
CA THR A 56 -29.19 -21.66 -17.15
C THR A 56 -29.25 -21.05 -15.74
N TYR A 57 -29.63 -19.78 -15.62
CA TYR A 57 -29.85 -19.12 -14.33
C TYR A 57 -31.06 -19.69 -13.58
N VAL A 58 -32.16 -20.00 -14.27
CA VAL A 58 -33.33 -20.65 -13.66
C VAL A 58 -32.98 -22.05 -13.17
N LYS A 59 -32.18 -22.82 -13.93
CA LYS A 59 -31.70 -24.14 -13.51
C LYS A 59 -30.75 -24.06 -12.31
N PHE A 60 -29.90 -23.02 -12.26
CA PHE A 60 -29.05 -22.72 -11.10
C PHE A 60 -29.90 -22.37 -9.87
N ILE A 61 -30.85 -21.43 -9.99
CA ILE A 61 -31.75 -21.04 -8.89
C ILE A 61 -32.57 -22.25 -8.41
N TYR A 62 -33.11 -23.05 -9.32
CA TYR A 62 -33.86 -24.25 -8.96
C TYR A 62 -32.97 -25.28 -8.23
N ALA A 63 -31.77 -25.55 -8.74
CA ALA A 63 -30.84 -26.49 -8.12
C ALA A 63 -30.31 -26.01 -6.74
N THR A 64 -30.20 -24.70 -6.54
CA THR A 64 -29.65 -24.07 -5.33
C THR A 64 -30.72 -23.84 -4.26
N PHE A 65 -31.94 -23.40 -4.65
CA PHE A 65 -32.96 -22.95 -3.70
C PHE A 65 -34.22 -23.83 -3.61
N LEU A 66 -34.52 -24.63 -4.63
CA LEU A 66 -35.82 -25.33 -4.74
C LEU A 66 -35.73 -26.85 -4.81
N LYS A 67 -34.57 -27.41 -5.19
CA LYS A 67 -34.40 -28.87 -5.29
C LYS A 67 -34.27 -29.46 -3.87
N PRO A 68 -35.19 -30.37 -3.47
CA PRO A 68 -35.03 -31.11 -2.23
C PRO A 68 -33.74 -31.93 -2.30
N HIS A 69 -32.87 -31.77 -1.30
CA HIS A 69 -31.63 -32.52 -1.24
C HIS A 69 -31.95 -33.97 -0.91
N ASP A 70 -31.46 -34.91 -1.73
CA ASP A 70 -31.62 -36.33 -1.47
C ASP A 70 -30.94 -36.68 -0.15
N LYS A 71 -31.72 -37.14 0.83
CA LYS A 71 -31.24 -37.54 2.16
C LYS A 71 -30.57 -38.92 2.16
N SER A 72 -30.30 -39.51 0.99
CA SER A 72 -29.93 -40.92 0.83
C SER A 72 -28.43 -41.20 0.74
N GLY A 73 -27.54 -40.19 0.82
CA GLY A 73 -26.08 -40.37 0.80
C GLY A 73 -25.44 -40.00 2.13
N ASN A 74 -24.80 -40.97 2.81
CA ASN A 74 -24.11 -40.75 4.09
C ASN A 74 -22.70 -40.14 3.94
N SER A 75 -22.18 -39.94 2.72
CA SER A 75 -20.84 -39.41 2.47
C SER A 75 -20.83 -37.97 1.93
N GLN A 76 -19.77 -37.21 2.23
CA GLN A 76 -19.56 -35.86 1.69
C GLN A 76 -19.49 -35.85 0.15
N GLN A 77 -18.94 -36.91 -0.45
CA GLN A 77 -18.83 -37.07 -1.89
C GLN A 77 -20.21 -37.19 -2.56
N ASP A 78 -21.14 -37.94 -1.96
CA ASP A 78 -22.51 -38.08 -2.48
C ASP A 78 -23.28 -36.76 -2.46
N ALA A 79 -23.07 -35.95 -1.41
CA ALA A 79 -23.68 -34.62 -1.30
C ALA A 79 -23.15 -33.65 -2.37
N LEU A 80 -21.82 -33.62 -2.58
CA LEU A 80 -21.19 -32.79 -3.62
C LEU A 80 -21.60 -33.26 -5.02
N GLU A 81 -21.66 -34.57 -5.26
CA GLU A 81 -22.04 -35.13 -6.54
C GLU A 81 -23.52 -34.86 -6.88
N SER A 82 -24.44 -34.96 -5.89
CA SER A 82 -25.86 -34.60 -6.08
C SER A 82 -26.05 -33.13 -6.47
N PHE A 83 -25.18 -32.25 -5.97
CA PHE A 83 -25.17 -30.83 -6.28
C PHE A 83 -24.54 -30.51 -7.65
N TYR A 84 -23.38 -31.11 -7.97
CA TYR A 84 -22.64 -30.80 -9.21
C TYR A 84 -23.13 -31.53 -10.45
N LYS A 85 -23.67 -32.75 -10.33
CA LYS A 85 -24.14 -33.54 -11.47
C LYS A 85 -25.18 -32.82 -12.33
N THR A 86 -26.05 -32.01 -11.73
CA THR A 86 -27.07 -31.22 -12.44
C THR A 86 -26.52 -29.94 -13.09
N GLN A 87 -25.33 -29.49 -12.67
CA GLN A 87 -24.72 -28.23 -13.06
C GLN A 87 -23.44 -28.38 -13.92
N ALA A 88 -22.84 -29.57 -13.99
CA ALA A 88 -21.53 -29.82 -14.61
C ALA A 88 -21.38 -29.23 -16.03
N GLY A 89 -22.39 -29.39 -16.89
CA GLY A 89 -22.36 -28.88 -18.28
C GLY A 89 -22.46 -27.36 -18.43
N ALA A 90 -22.90 -26.62 -17.40
CA ALA A 90 -23.02 -25.15 -17.41
C ALA A 90 -22.18 -24.47 -16.31
N TYR A 91 -21.36 -25.25 -15.61
CA TYR A 91 -20.68 -24.87 -14.38
C TYR A 91 -19.81 -23.62 -14.56
N ASP A 92 -18.99 -23.59 -15.60
CA ASP A 92 -18.06 -22.48 -15.82
C ASP A 92 -18.77 -21.17 -16.18
N ALA A 93 -19.87 -21.26 -16.94
CA ALA A 93 -20.61 -20.09 -17.41
C ALA A 93 -21.33 -19.37 -16.27
N THR A 94 -21.89 -20.11 -15.32
CA THR A 94 -22.54 -19.55 -14.12
C THR A 94 -21.51 -19.11 -13.08
N ARG A 95 -20.45 -19.89 -12.88
CA ARG A 95 -19.44 -19.62 -11.83
C ARG A 95 -18.44 -18.52 -12.18
N LYS A 96 -18.19 -18.20 -13.45
CA LYS A 96 -17.28 -17.09 -13.82
C LYS A 96 -17.68 -15.73 -13.20
N ARG A 97 -18.98 -15.49 -13.02
CA ARG A 97 -19.48 -14.25 -12.39
C ARG A 97 -19.42 -14.29 -10.87
N LEU A 98 -19.54 -15.47 -10.26
CA LEU A 98 -19.51 -15.68 -8.81
C LEU A 98 -18.07 -15.72 -8.27
N LEU A 99 -17.21 -16.51 -8.91
CA LEU A 99 -15.85 -16.83 -8.49
C LEU A 99 -14.84 -15.81 -9.04
N ARG A 100 -14.91 -14.58 -8.54
CA ARG A 100 -13.94 -13.51 -8.85
C ARG A 100 -12.57 -13.81 -8.21
N GLY A 101 -11.53 -13.08 -8.59
CA GLY A 101 -10.20 -13.26 -7.98
C GLY A 101 -9.41 -14.51 -8.36
N ARG A 102 -10.02 -15.62 -8.82
CA ARG A 102 -9.26 -16.84 -9.19
C ARG A 102 -8.25 -16.60 -10.31
N GLU A 103 -8.62 -15.82 -11.34
CA GLU A 103 -7.71 -15.46 -12.44
C GLU A 103 -6.62 -14.49 -11.97
N ASP A 104 -6.95 -13.57 -11.05
CA ASP A 104 -5.97 -12.68 -10.44
C ASP A 104 -4.97 -13.48 -9.61
N MET A 105 -5.42 -14.47 -8.82
CA MET A 105 -4.57 -15.41 -8.08
C MET A 105 -3.61 -16.16 -9.01
N LEU A 106 -4.11 -16.70 -10.12
CA LEU A 106 -3.28 -17.37 -11.13
C LEU A 106 -2.23 -16.42 -11.72
N GLY A 107 -2.61 -15.18 -12.01
CA GLY A 107 -1.68 -14.15 -12.48
C GLY A 107 -0.59 -13.80 -11.46
N LEU A 108 -0.93 -13.72 -10.17
CA LEU A 108 0.02 -13.45 -9.10
C LEU A 108 1.01 -14.60 -8.90
N VAL A 109 0.53 -15.85 -8.81
CA VAL A 109 1.44 -16.99 -8.67
C VAL A 109 2.30 -17.19 -9.91
N ALA A 110 1.76 -16.94 -11.11
CA ALA A 110 2.53 -16.96 -12.34
C ALA A 110 3.63 -15.89 -12.36
N ALA A 111 3.34 -14.67 -11.87
CA ALA A 111 4.33 -13.62 -11.75
C ALA A 111 5.47 -14.00 -10.78
N GLN A 112 5.13 -14.65 -9.65
CA GLN A 112 6.13 -15.18 -8.71
C GLN A 112 7.00 -16.28 -9.34
N LEU A 113 6.40 -17.24 -10.06
CA LEU A 113 7.15 -18.30 -10.74
C LEU A 113 8.08 -17.76 -11.83
N LYS A 114 7.65 -16.72 -12.57
CA LYS A 114 8.51 -16.01 -13.53
C LYS A 114 9.69 -15.35 -12.84
N PHE A 115 9.43 -14.59 -11.77
CA PHE A 115 10.48 -13.95 -10.98
C PHE A 115 11.52 -14.97 -10.47
N LYS A 116 11.06 -16.12 -9.96
CA LYS A 116 11.94 -17.22 -9.52
C LYS A 116 12.75 -17.82 -10.66
N THR A 117 12.17 -17.92 -11.85
CA THR A 117 12.87 -18.42 -13.05
C THR A 117 13.96 -17.44 -13.50
N GLU A 118 13.65 -16.14 -13.53
CA GLU A 118 14.58 -15.08 -13.89
C GLU A 118 15.77 -15.00 -12.90
N ASN A 119 15.52 -15.24 -11.61
CA ASN A 119 16.56 -15.31 -10.56
C ASN A 119 17.22 -16.69 -10.42
N LYS A 120 16.94 -17.64 -11.32
CA LYS A 120 17.51 -19.00 -11.34
C LYS A 120 17.21 -19.85 -10.09
N GLU A 121 16.19 -19.48 -9.31
CA GLU A 121 15.68 -20.26 -8.18
C GLU A 121 14.81 -21.44 -8.66
N LEU A 122 14.14 -21.27 -9.81
CA LEU A 122 13.31 -22.29 -10.44
C LEU A 122 13.79 -22.54 -11.87
N LYS A 123 13.86 -23.81 -12.28
CA LYS A 123 14.12 -24.18 -13.67
C LYS A 123 12.79 -24.36 -14.39
N ALA A 124 12.54 -23.54 -15.42
CA ALA A 124 11.41 -23.74 -16.33
C ALA A 124 11.42 -25.18 -16.89
N ARG A 125 10.24 -25.74 -17.15
CA ARG A 125 10.01 -27.14 -17.57
C ARG A 125 10.26 -28.20 -16.50
N LYS A 126 10.59 -27.81 -15.27
CA LYS A 126 10.75 -28.72 -14.12
C LYS A 126 9.77 -28.44 -12.99
N ALA A 127 8.86 -27.49 -13.18
CA ALA A 127 7.90 -27.08 -12.17
C ALA A 127 6.77 -28.12 -12.06
N VAL A 128 6.44 -28.53 -10.85
CA VAL A 128 5.28 -29.37 -10.55
C VAL A 128 4.18 -28.51 -9.93
N TRP A 129 2.96 -28.62 -10.45
CA TRP A 129 1.79 -27.91 -9.94
C TRP A 129 0.73 -28.90 -9.43
N VAL A 130 0.19 -28.65 -8.23
CA VAL A 130 -0.98 -29.35 -7.68
C VAL A 130 -2.14 -28.35 -7.50
N ASP A 131 -3.27 -28.58 -8.17
CA ASP A 131 -4.51 -27.80 -8.03
C ASP A 131 -5.54 -28.59 -7.20
N ILE A 132 -5.76 -28.15 -5.96
CA ILE A 132 -6.62 -28.83 -4.98
C ILE A 132 -8.04 -28.26 -5.02
N GLY A 133 -9.00 -29.16 -5.27
CA GLY A 133 -10.37 -28.79 -5.60
C GLY A 133 -10.47 -28.14 -6.98
N GLY A 134 -9.75 -28.68 -7.96
CA GLY A 134 -9.63 -28.08 -9.30
C GLY A 134 -10.89 -28.18 -10.17
N GLY A 135 -11.92 -28.89 -9.71
CA GLY A 135 -13.23 -28.98 -10.35
C GLY A 135 -13.16 -29.38 -11.82
N THR A 136 -13.72 -28.54 -12.69
CA THR A 136 -13.79 -28.74 -14.16
C THR A 136 -12.44 -28.55 -14.88
N GLY A 137 -11.36 -28.27 -14.15
CA GLY A 137 -10.03 -27.98 -14.73
C GLY A 137 -9.89 -26.55 -15.29
N TYR A 138 -10.83 -25.66 -14.99
CA TYR A 138 -10.83 -24.28 -15.51
C TYR A 138 -9.54 -23.52 -15.18
N ASN A 139 -9.05 -23.63 -13.94
CA ASN A 139 -7.86 -22.88 -13.52
C ASN A 139 -6.61 -23.30 -14.29
N ILE A 140 -6.48 -24.60 -14.57
CA ILE A 140 -5.38 -25.13 -15.36
C ILE A 140 -5.47 -24.61 -16.80
N GLU A 141 -6.66 -24.57 -17.41
CA GLU A 141 -6.83 -23.91 -18.72
C GLU A 141 -6.47 -22.41 -18.67
N ALA A 142 -7.02 -21.68 -17.69
CA ALA A 142 -6.85 -20.25 -17.53
C ALA A 142 -5.39 -19.83 -17.25
N MET A 143 -4.58 -20.69 -16.62
CA MET A 143 -3.16 -20.46 -16.40
C MET A 143 -2.41 -20.18 -17.72
N SER A 144 -2.89 -20.71 -18.85
CA SER A 144 -2.29 -20.48 -20.18
C SER A 144 -2.23 -19.01 -20.60
N ALA A 145 -3.08 -18.16 -20.02
CA ALA A 145 -3.02 -16.71 -20.25
C ALA A 145 -1.76 -16.07 -19.61
N PHE A 146 -1.14 -16.75 -18.64
CA PHE A 146 0.01 -16.26 -17.89
C PHE A 146 1.27 -17.08 -18.12
N LEU A 147 1.17 -18.41 -18.15
CA LEU A 147 2.25 -19.37 -18.36
C LEU A 147 1.80 -20.53 -19.25
N PRO A 148 2.58 -20.94 -20.27
CA PRO A 148 2.23 -22.07 -21.13
C PRO A 148 2.26 -23.38 -20.33
N VAL A 149 1.10 -23.98 -20.08
CA VAL A 149 0.99 -25.11 -19.13
C VAL A 149 1.79 -26.34 -19.55
N ASN A 150 1.72 -26.69 -20.84
CA ASN A 150 2.40 -27.82 -21.45
C ASN A 150 3.93 -27.65 -21.55
N GLU A 151 4.43 -26.42 -21.49
CA GLU A 151 5.86 -26.13 -21.62
C GLU A 151 6.53 -25.75 -20.30
N PHE A 152 5.82 -25.03 -19.44
CA PHE A 152 6.38 -24.50 -18.20
C PHE A 152 6.44 -25.55 -17.10
N PHE A 153 5.39 -26.38 -16.98
CA PHE A 153 5.28 -27.39 -15.95
C PHE A 153 5.71 -28.76 -16.47
N SER A 154 6.55 -29.46 -15.71
CA SER A 154 6.85 -30.87 -16.00
C SER A 154 5.62 -31.74 -15.79
N HIS A 155 4.81 -31.43 -14.77
CA HIS A 155 3.56 -32.13 -14.50
C HIS A 155 2.58 -31.26 -13.73
N VAL A 156 1.29 -31.44 -13.98
CA VAL A 156 0.18 -30.81 -13.25
C VAL A 156 -0.78 -31.87 -12.74
N TYR A 157 -1.07 -31.83 -11.44
CA TYR A 157 -2.04 -32.71 -10.79
C TYR A 157 -3.29 -31.91 -10.44
N LEU A 158 -4.43 -32.28 -11.01
CA LEU A 158 -5.74 -31.81 -10.56
C LEU A 158 -6.28 -32.83 -9.55
N VAL A 159 -6.55 -32.39 -8.33
CA VAL A 159 -7.13 -33.23 -7.28
C VAL A 159 -8.54 -32.73 -6.96
N ASP A 160 -9.56 -33.57 -7.14
CA ASP A 160 -10.95 -33.21 -6.81
C ASP A 160 -11.75 -34.41 -6.31
N LEU A 161 -12.74 -34.17 -5.45
CA LEU A 161 -13.56 -35.22 -4.85
C LEU A 161 -14.74 -35.63 -5.76
N SER A 162 -15.18 -34.77 -6.68
CA SER A 162 -16.35 -35.02 -7.54
C SER A 162 -15.98 -35.78 -8.82
N PRO A 163 -16.51 -37.00 -9.04
CA PRO A 163 -16.28 -37.74 -10.28
C PRO A 163 -16.82 -37.02 -11.52
N SER A 164 -17.98 -36.35 -11.42
CA SER A 164 -18.57 -35.61 -12.54
C SER A 164 -17.72 -34.42 -12.98
N LEU A 165 -17.18 -33.64 -12.02
CA LEU A 165 -16.27 -32.54 -12.35
C LEU A 165 -14.94 -33.04 -12.92
N CYS A 166 -14.38 -34.12 -12.34
CA CYS A 166 -13.19 -34.77 -12.86
C CYS A 166 -13.36 -35.24 -14.32
N GLN A 167 -14.54 -35.76 -14.67
CA GLN A 167 -14.82 -36.18 -16.04
C GLN A 167 -14.79 -35.00 -17.02
N VAL A 168 -15.41 -33.87 -16.66
CA VAL A 168 -15.34 -32.62 -17.46
C VAL A 168 -13.89 -32.13 -17.59
N ALA A 169 -13.09 -32.25 -16.53
CA ALA A 169 -11.68 -31.87 -16.58
C ALA A 169 -10.86 -32.76 -17.54
N ARG A 170 -11.10 -34.08 -17.54
CA ARG A 170 -10.43 -35.00 -18.50
C ARG A 170 -10.76 -34.63 -19.93
N GLU A 171 -12.04 -34.47 -20.24
CA GLU A 171 -12.51 -34.07 -21.57
C GLU A 171 -11.91 -32.72 -22.01
N ARG A 172 -11.78 -31.77 -21.07
CA ARG A 172 -11.13 -30.47 -21.31
C ARG A 172 -9.66 -30.64 -21.69
N PHE A 173 -8.90 -31.43 -20.94
CA PHE A 173 -7.46 -31.59 -21.19
C PHE A 173 -7.16 -32.45 -22.40
N GLU A 174 -8.01 -33.44 -22.70
CA GLU A 174 -7.97 -34.20 -23.97
C GLU A 174 -8.18 -33.26 -25.17
N ARG A 175 -9.20 -32.39 -25.11
CA ARG A 175 -9.47 -31.38 -26.13
C ARG A 175 -8.31 -30.40 -26.32
N LEU A 176 -7.63 -30.01 -25.23
CA LEU A 176 -6.45 -29.13 -25.27
C LEU A 176 -5.16 -29.87 -25.67
N GLY A 177 -5.17 -31.20 -25.75
CA GLY A 177 -4.03 -32.03 -26.10
C GLY A 177 -2.93 -32.09 -25.03
N TRP A 178 -3.25 -31.78 -23.77
CA TRP A 178 -2.26 -31.72 -22.69
C TRP A 178 -2.01 -33.10 -22.08
N LYS A 179 -0.76 -33.57 -22.22
CA LYS A 179 -0.33 -34.89 -21.75
C LYS A 179 0.36 -34.87 -20.38
N ASN A 180 0.75 -33.68 -19.92
CA ASN A 180 1.42 -33.46 -18.63
C ASN A 180 0.42 -33.12 -17.52
N VAL A 181 -0.87 -33.39 -17.70
CA VAL A 181 -1.93 -33.12 -16.72
C VAL A 181 -2.60 -34.41 -16.30
N SER A 182 -2.71 -34.66 -15.00
CA SER A 182 -3.39 -35.84 -14.44
C SER A 182 -4.57 -35.42 -13.57
N VAL A 183 -5.73 -36.01 -13.83
CA VAL A 183 -6.96 -35.79 -13.06
C VAL A 183 -7.14 -36.92 -12.04
N VAL A 184 -6.92 -36.59 -10.77
CA VAL A 184 -6.97 -37.50 -9.62
C VAL A 184 -8.29 -37.27 -8.87
N CYS A 185 -9.22 -38.22 -9.01
CA CYS A 185 -10.50 -38.16 -8.30
C CYS A 185 -10.32 -38.77 -6.90
N GLN A 186 -9.98 -37.94 -5.92
CA GLN A 186 -9.58 -38.37 -4.58
C GLN A 186 -9.83 -37.25 -3.56
N ASP A 187 -10.02 -37.63 -2.29
CA ASP A 187 -10.02 -36.70 -1.17
C ASP A 187 -8.64 -36.05 -0.99
N ALA A 188 -8.61 -34.71 -0.98
CA ALA A 188 -7.40 -33.90 -0.81
C ALA A 188 -6.56 -34.29 0.42
N ARG A 189 -7.18 -34.78 1.50
CA ARG A 189 -6.48 -35.21 2.74
C ARG A 189 -5.55 -36.40 2.48
N SER A 190 -5.95 -37.27 1.57
CA SER A 190 -5.26 -38.52 1.26
C SER A 190 -4.29 -38.41 0.09
N PHE A 191 -4.32 -37.31 -0.67
CA PHE A 191 -3.46 -37.12 -1.82
C PHE A 191 -1.98 -37.01 -1.41
N ARG A 192 -1.12 -37.71 -2.13
CA ARG A 192 0.33 -37.63 -2.04
C ARG A 192 0.90 -37.55 -3.44
N LEU A 193 2.03 -36.87 -3.61
CA LEU A 193 2.74 -36.89 -4.89
C LEU A 193 3.26 -38.32 -5.14
N PRO A 194 3.19 -38.83 -6.39
CA PRO A 194 3.78 -40.12 -6.73
C PRO A 194 5.27 -40.13 -6.38
N ASP A 195 5.76 -41.22 -5.78
CA ASP A 195 7.16 -41.34 -5.38
C ASP A 195 8.10 -41.15 -6.57
N ALA A 196 9.19 -40.40 -6.35
CA ALA A 196 10.20 -40.08 -7.36
C ALA A 196 11.11 -41.27 -7.74
N ASP A 197 10.71 -42.50 -7.39
CA ASP A 197 11.49 -43.74 -7.61
C ASP A 197 11.55 -44.19 -9.08
N SER A 198 10.92 -43.44 -9.99
CA SER A 198 11.03 -43.62 -11.44
C SER A 198 12.04 -42.68 -12.13
N VAL A 199 12.77 -41.87 -11.36
CA VAL A 199 13.71 -40.87 -11.88
C VAL A 199 15.15 -41.25 -11.49
N ASP A 200 16.04 -41.25 -12.48
CA ASP A 200 17.47 -41.59 -12.38
C ASP A 200 18.11 -41.15 -11.05
N PRO A 201 18.78 -42.04 -10.29
CA PRO A 201 19.44 -41.70 -9.02
C PRO A 201 20.50 -40.58 -9.13
N ARG A 202 20.88 -40.17 -10.35
CA ARG A 202 21.77 -39.04 -10.62
C ARG A 202 21.07 -37.67 -10.62
N THR A 203 19.74 -37.62 -10.62
CA THR A 203 18.96 -36.37 -10.54
C THR A 203 18.56 -36.05 -9.11
N LYS A 204 19.34 -35.20 -8.44
CA LYS A 204 19.01 -34.58 -7.16
C LYS A 204 17.82 -33.60 -7.31
N SER A 205 16.59 -34.08 -7.51
CA SER A 205 15.40 -33.25 -7.41
C SER A 205 14.80 -33.39 -6.01
N THR A 206 14.68 -32.28 -5.29
CA THR A 206 13.94 -32.24 -4.02
C THR A 206 12.49 -32.64 -4.29
N PRO A 207 11.93 -33.64 -3.60
CA PRO A 207 10.54 -34.04 -3.76
C PRO A 207 9.60 -32.90 -3.34
N GLY A 208 8.50 -32.71 -4.06
CA GLY A 208 7.47 -31.70 -3.75
C GLY A 208 6.97 -30.90 -4.97
N ALA A 209 5.90 -30.15 -4.76
CA ALA A 209 5.32 -29.23 -5.73
C ALA A 209 5.98 -27.84 -5.66
N ASP A 210 6.16 -27.20 -6.81
CA ASP A 210 6.63 -25.81 -6.91
C ASP A 210 5.46 -24.82 -6.80
N LEU A 211 4.26 -25.26 -7.17
CA LEU A 211 3.02 -24.52 -7.04
C LEU A 211 1.93 -25.41 -6.45
N ILE A 212 1.22 -24.91 -5.44
CA ILE A 212 -0.06 -25.46 -5.00
C ILE A 212 -1.12 -24.38 -5.17
N THR A 213 -2.30 -24.72 -5.69
CA THR A 213 -3.43 -23.79 -5.75
C THR A 213 -4.69 -24.34 -5.10
N MET A 214 -5.47 -23.45 -4.49
CA MET A 214 -6.80 -23.73 -3.93
C MET A 214 -7.74 -22.58 -4.30
N SER A 215 -8.67 -22.81 -5.21
CA SER A 215 -9.60 -21.78 -5.67
C SER A 215 -11.02 -22.15 -5.29
N TYR A 216 -11.56 -21.49 -4.27
CA TYR A 216 -12.91 -21.70 -3.74
C TYR A 216 -13.15 -23.14 -3.31
N SER A 217 -12.09 -23.80 -2.85
CA SER A 217 -12.11 -25.18 -2.36
C SER A 217 -11.91 -25.25 -0.84
N LEU A 218 -11.20 -24.31 -0.22
CA LEU A 218 -10.96 -24.33 1.23
C LEU A 218 -12.26 -24.11 2.01
N SER A 219 -13.17 -23.24 1.55
CA SER A 219 -14.50 -23.06 2.14
C SER A 219 -15.44 -24.24 1.96
N MET A 220 -15.13 -25.15 1.04
CA MET A 220 -15.90 -26.37 0.71
C MET A 220 -15.43 -27.61 1.47
N ILE A 221 -14.26 -27.58 2.11
CA ILE A 221 -13.68 -28.72 2.82
C ILE A 221 -14.04 -28.63 4.32
N PRO A 222 -14.83 -29.56 4.89
CA PRO A 222 -15.16 -29.55 6.32
C PRO A 222 -13.91 -29.65 7.21
N ASP A 223 -13.09 -30.68 7.02
CA ASP A 223 -11.88 -30.95 7.82
C ASP A 223 -10.64 -30.22 7.28
N TYR A 224 -10.77 -28.91 7.03
CA TYR A 224 -9.75 -28.12 6.34
C TYR A 224 -8.39 -28.08 7.05
N TYR A 225 -8.36 -28.23 8.39
CA TYR A 225 -7.12 -28.32 9.16
C TYR A 225 -6.20 -29.41 8.60
N SER A 226 -6.73 -30.63 8.42
CA SER A 226 -5.93 -31.77 7.91
C SER A 226 -5.36 -31.53 6.51
N VAL A 227 -6.11 -30.83 5.64
CA VAL A 227 -5.63 -30.45 4.31
C VAL A 227 -4.52 -29.42 4.43
N VAL A 228 -4.76 -28.30 5.12
CA VAL A 228 -3.77 -27.23 5.34
C VAL A 228 -2.51 -27.77 6.03
N ASP A 229 -2.64 -28.74 6.93
CA ASP A 229 -1.53 -29.38 7.64
C ASP A 229 -0.63 -30.22 6.74
N SER A 230 -1.21 -30.84 5.71
CA SER A 230 -0.50 -31.66 4.74
C SER A 230 0.26 -30.84 3.69
N LEU A 231 -0.19 -29.60 3.42
CA LEU A 231 0.35 -28.76 2.35
C LEU A 231 1.85 -28.44 2.51
N PRO A 232 2.41 -28.15 3.70
CA PRO A 232 3.85 -27.91 3.85
C PRO A 232 4.72 -29.12 3.47
N ALA A 233 4.22 -30.34 3.64
CA ALA A 233 4.93 -31.56 3.21
C ALA A 233 4.84 -31.78 1.69
N LEU A 234 3.76 -31.32 1.06
CA LEU A 234 3.56 -31.36 -0.39
C LEU A 234 4.33 -30.25 -1.12
N LEU A 235 4.53 -29.08 -0.49
CA LEU A 235 5.15 -27.91 -1.08
C LEU A 235 6.66 -27.93 -0.88
N LYS A 236 7.44 -27.69 -1.94
CA LYS A 236 8.89 -27.47 -1.81
C LYS A 236 9.21 -26.25 -0.92
N PRO A 237 10.39 -26.18 -0.29
CA PRO A 237 10.81 -25.00 0.49
C PRO A 237 10.76 -23.68 -0.31
N SER A 238 11.07 -23.73 -1.60
CA SER A 238 11.01 -22.57 -2.51
C SER A 238 9.65 -22.42 -3.23
N GLY A 239 8.69 -23.29 -2.93
CA GLY A 239 7.39 -23.37 -3.59
C GLY A 239 6.44 -22.24 -3.18
N VAL A 240 5.43 -22.02 -4.02
CA VAL A 240 4.41 -20.98 -3.85
C VAL A 240 3.04 -21.63 -3.65
N LEU A 241 2.26 -21.09 -2.72
CA LEU A 241 0.87 -21.48 -2.47
C LEU A 241 -0.06 -20.34 -2.90
N GLY A 242 -1.00 -20.59 -3.81
CA GLY A 242 -2.02 -19.64 -4.23
C GLY A 242 -3.41 -20.04 -3.75
N VAL A 243 -4.05 -19.23 -2.94
CA VAL A 243 -5.42 -19.46 -2.45
C VAL A 243 -6.31 -18.30 -2.83
N CYS A 244 -7.49 -18.59 -3.37
CA CYS A 244 -8.56 -17.60 -3.56
C CYS A 244 -9.83 -18.18 -2.98
N ASP A 245 -10.43 -17.55 -1.96
CA ASP A 245 -11.63 -18.11 -1.33
C ASP A 245 -12.54 -17.04 -0.71
N PHE A 246 -13.75 -17.43 -0.34
CA PHE A 246 -14.68 -16.61 0.42
C PHE A 246 -14.25 -16.49 1.89
N TYR A 247 -14.64 -15.38 2.51
CA TYR A 247 -14.39 -15.18 3.93
C TYR A 247 -15.39 -14.20 4.53
N VAL A 248 -15.53 -14.23 5.85
CA VAL A 248 -16.17 -13.16 6.62
C VAL A 248 -15.33 -12.95 7.87
N GLN A 249 -15.00 -11.70 8.20
CA GLN A 249 -14.12 -11.43 9.34
C GLN A 249 -14.36 -10.06 9.97
N SER A 250 -14.26 -9.98 11.30
CA SER A 250 -14.27 -8.70 12.01
C SER A 250 -12.86 -8.11 12.03
N ILE A 251 -12.75 -6.78 12.09
CA ILE A 251 -11.44 -6.13 12.19
C ILE A 251 -10.80 -6.38 13.56
N VAL A 252 -11.64 -6.56 14.59
CA VAL A 252 -11.24 -6.88 15.96
C VAL A 252 -10.48 -8.21 16.02
N ASP A 253 -10.81 -9.17 15.15
CA ASP A 253 -10.19 -10.50 15.15
C ASP A 253 -8.76 -10.49 14.59
N VAL A 254 -8.41 -9.44 13.83
CA VAL A 254 -7.16 -9.32 13.07
C VAL A 254 -6.24 -8.25 13.63
N SER A 255 -6.75 -7.33 14.45
CA SER A 255 -6.01 -6.13 14.89
C SER A 255 -4.76 -6.42 15.71
N SER A 256 -4.68 -7.59 16.35
CA SER A 256 -3.51 -8.04 17.12
C SER A 256 -2.45 -8.75 16.27
N ARG A 257 -2.67 -8.95 14.96
CA ARG A 257 -1.81 -9.77 14.11
C ARG A 257 -0.92 -8.92 13.21
N ASN A 258 0.38 -9.17 13.28
CA ASN A 258 1.43 -8.46 12.53
C ASN A 258 2.03 -9.27 11.36
N TYR A 259 1.59 -10.51 11.16
CA TYR A 259 2.10 -11.43 10.11
C TYR A 259 1.22 -11.54 8.87
N THR A 260 0.16 -10.73 8.83
CA THR A 260 -0.76 -10.70 7.69
C THR A 260 -0.21 -9.82 6.56
N GLY A 261 -0.83 -9.91 5.38
CA GLY A 261 -0.50 -9.07 4.23
C GLY A 261 -1.13 -7.66 4.25
N GLY A 262 -1.61 -7.22 5.42
CA GLY A 262 -2.37 -5.98 5.58
C GLY A 262 -3.83 -6.21 5.93
N ALA A 263 -4.47 -5.18 6.50
CA ALA A 263 -5.85 -5.24 6.96
C ALA A 263 -6.85 -4.50 6.05
N PHE A 264 -6.36 -3.84 4.99
CA PHE A 264 -7.17 -3.08 4.04
C PHE A 264 -8.30 -3.94 3.45
N ASN A 265 -9.54 -3.39 3.46
CA ASN A 265 -10.77 -4.04 2.99
C ASN A 265 -11.07 -5.43 3.62
N ARG A 266 -10.37 -5.81 4.70
CA ARG A 266 -10.57 -7.10 5.35
C ARG A 266 -11.85 -7.11 6.19
N HIS A 267 -12.23 -6.00 6.78
CA HIS A 267 -13.44 -5.90 7.61
C HIS A 267 -14.74 -6.19 6.84
N VAL A 268 -15.56 -7.07 7.39
CA VAL A 268 -16.96 -7.25 7.00
C VAL A 268 -17.81 -6.86 8.21
N ASN A 269 -18.79 -5.96 8.04
CA ASN A 269 -19.66 -5.52 9.13
C ASN A 269 -20.55 -6.66 9.65
N TRP A 270 -21.12 -6.52 10.86
CA TRP A 270 -21.87 -7.59 11.51
C TRP A 270 -23.02 -8.14 10.65
N LEU A 271 -23.83 -7.26 10.04
CA LEU A 271 -24.94 -7.66 9.16
C LEU A 271 -24.45 -8.49 7.97
N GLY A 272 -23.38 -8.04 7.31
CA GLY A 272 -22.77 -8.75 6.20
C GLY A 272 -22.22 -10.12 6.61
N ARG A 273 -21.60 -10.22 7.80
CA ARG A 273 -21.10 -11.51 8.30
C ARG A 273 -22.24 -12.49 8.53
N VAL A 274 -23.33 -12.07 9.16
CA VAL A 274 -24.50 -12.91 9.42
C VAL A 274 -25.17 -13.32 8.11
N PHE A 275 -25.43 -12.36 7.23
CA PHE A 275 -26.08 -12.61 5.94
C PHE A 275 -25.29 -13.57 5.06
N TRP A 276 -23.99 -13.30 4.83
CA TRP A 276 -23.18 -14.15 3.95
C TRP A 276 -22.96 -15.55 4.53
N ARG A 277 -22.81 -15.68 5.86
CA ARG A 277 -22.76 -17.01 6.49
C ARG A 277 -24.03 -17.80 6.22
N ALA A 278 -25.20 -17.22 6.52
CA ALA A 278 -26.47 -17.89 6.33
C ALA A 278 -26.72 -18.24 4.85
N TRP A 279 -26.37 -17.34 3.93
CA TRP A 279 -26.53 -17.56 2.49
C TRP A 279 -25.72 -18.78 2.00
N PHE A 280 -24.44 -18.84 2.36
CA PHE A 280 -23.54 -19.88 1.88
C PHE A 280 -23.71 -21.22 2.62
N ASP A 281 -24.25 -21.20 3.84
CA ASP A 281 -24.57 -22.41 4.60
C ASP A 281 -25.66 -23.26 3.90
N VAL A 282 -26.58 -22.62 3.16
CA VAL A 282 -27.57 -23.31 2.31
C VAL A 282 -26.90 -24.23 1.29
N ASP A 283 -25.75 -23.82 0.74
CA ASP A 283 -24.95 -24.57 -0.23
C ASP A 283 -23.85 -25.41 0.43
N ARG A 284 -23.88 -25.57 1.75
CA ARG A 284 -22.85 -26.24 2.57
C ARG A 284 -21.44 -25.65 2.40
N VAL A 285 -21.35 -24.36 2.08
CA VAL A 285 -20.09 -23.63 1.99
C VAL A 285 -19.87 -22.87 3.29
N SER A 286 -18.84 -23.21 4.05
CA SER A 286 -18.62 -22.57 5.35
C SER A 286 -17.76 -21.32 5.23
N LEU A 287 -18.40 -20.15 5.33
CA LEU A 287 -17.71 -18.86 5.41
C LEU A 287 -17.32 -18.57 6.86
N GLU A 288 -16.13 -19.03 7.24
CA GLU A 288 -15.56 -18.78 8.57
C GLU A 288 -14.20 -18.08 8.51
N ALA A 289 -13.98 -17.13 9.41
CA ALA A 289 -12.70 -16.41 9.55
C ALA A 289 -11.53 -17.37 9.80
N ALA A 290 -11.78 -18.42 10.60
CA ALA A 290 -10.80 -19.41 11.02
C ALA A 290 -10.08 -20.10 9.85
N ARG A 291 -10.73 -20.26 8.68
CA ARG A 291 -10.13 -20.89 7.51
C ARG A 291 -8.96 -20.08 6.95
N ARG A 292 -9.17 -18.78 6.75
CA ARG A 292 -8.12 -17.85 6.32
C ARG A 292 -7.08 -17.67 7.42
N ASP A 293 -7.51 -17.60 8.66
CA ASP A 293 -6.63 -17.40 9.81
C ASP A 293 -5.64 -18.55 9.99
N TYR A 294 -6.13 -19.78 9.88
CA TYR A 294 -5.30 -20.97 9.98
C TYR A 294 -4.32 -21.08 8.81
N LEU A 295 -4.77 -20.73 7.60
CA LEU A 295 -3.91 -20.64 6.41
C LEU A 295 -2.77 -19.62 6.64
N GLU A 296 -3.09 -18.40 7.07
CA GLU A 296 -2.10 -17.35 7.35
C GLU A 296 -1.21 -17.69 8.56
N TYR A 297 -1.65 -18.54 9.48
CA TYR A 297 -0.83 -19.04 10.60
C TYR A 297 0.18 -20.12 10.18
N ARG A 298 -0.18 -20.95 9.19
CA ARG A 298 0.63 -22.08 8.70
C ARG A 298 1.62 -21.72 7.61
N PHE A 299 1.39 -20.60 6.92
CA PHE A 299 2.21 -20.16 5.79
C PHE A 299 2.74 -18.75 5.99
N GLY A 300 3.90 -18.45 5.40
CA GLY A 300 4.41 -17.09 5.28
C GLY A 300 3.64 -16.33 4.20
N THR A 301 3.20 -15.10 4.50
CA THR A 301 2.43 -14.28 3.56
C THR A 301 3.36 -13.52 2.62
N VAL A 302 3.35 -13.84 1.32
CA VAL A 302 4.09 -13.09 0.29
C VAL A 302 3.26 -11.88 -0.16
N VAL A 303 2.05 -12.14 -0.63
CA VAL A 303 1.07 -11.13 -1.06
C VAL A 303 -0.32 -11.59 -0.64
N SER A 304 -1.16 -10.67 -0.15
CA SER A 304 -2.56 -10.93 0.12
C SER A 304 -3.42 -9.73 -0.29
N ALA A 305 -4.61 -10.03 -0.77
CA ALA A 305 -5.62 -9.05 -1.13
C ALA A 305 -7.01 -9.46 -0.62
N SER A 306 -7.85 -8.49 -0.27
CA SER A 306 -9.23 -8.67 0.17
C SER A 306 -10.16 -7.80 -0.69
N GLU A 307 -11.15 -8.41 -1.31
CA GLU A 307 -11.96 -7.78 -2.35
C GLU A 307 -13.46 -8.12 -2.17
N ARG A 308 -14.30 -7.47 -2.97
CA ARG A 308 -15.77 -7.66 -2.95
C ARG A 308 -16.30 -7.90 -4.35
N ASN A 309 -17.13 -8.93 -4.50
CA ASN A 309 -17.86 -9.16 -5.75
C ASN A 309 -19.19 -8.39 -5.74
N TYR A 310 -19.16 -7.12 -6.16
CA TYR A 310 -20.33 -6.25 -6.15
C TYR A 310 -21.42 -6.63 -7.16
N LEU A 311 -21.12 -7.45 -8.18
CA LEU A 311 -22.13 -7.92 -9.14
C LEU A 311 -23.21 -8.77 -8.49
N LEU A 312 -22.92 -9.36 -7.33
CA LEU A 312 -23.82 -10.26 -6.59
C LEU A 312 -24.01 -9.77 -5.14
N GLY A 313 -24.03 -8.45 -4.92
CA GLY A 313 -24.31 -7.87 -3.60
C GLY A 313 -23.08 -7.63 -2.71
N GLY A 314 -21.86 -7.80 -3.23
CA GLY A 314 -20.63 -7.51 -2.50
C GLY A 314 -20.09 -8.71 -1.73
N ILE A 315 -20.09 -9.90 -2.35
CA ILE A 315 -19.61 -11.13 -1.73
C ILE A 315 -18.11 -10.97 -1.37
N PRO A 316 -17.72 -11.13 -0.09
CA PRO A 316 -16.34 -11.03 0.34
C PRO A 316 -15.50 -12.24 -0.09
N TYR A 317 -14.38 -11.96 -0.77
CA TYR A 317 -13.38 -12.95 -1.12
C TYR A 317 -11.97 -12.40 -0.89
N TYR A 318 -11.00 -13.29 -0.74
CA TYR A 318 -9.59 -12.94 -0.59
C TYR A 318 -8.74 -13.69 -1.58
N ILE A 319 -7.57 -13.13 -1.86
CA ILE A 319 -6.47 -13.78 -2.57
C ILE A 319 -5.29 -13.83 -1.60
N PHE A 320 -4.63 -14.97 -1.53
CA PHE A 320 -3.47 -15.21 -0.70
C PHE A 320 -2.41 -15.93 -1.53
N VAL A 321 -1.23 -15.33 -1.61
CA VAL A 321 -0.02 -15.96 -2.14
C VAL A 321 0.93 -16.14 -0.98
N GLY A 322 1.24 -17.39 -0.66
CA GLY A 322 2.06 -17.77 0.47
C GLY A 322 3.25 -18.64 0.08
N CYS A 323 4.10 -18.89 1.06
CA CYS A 323 5.26 -19.77 0.98
C CYS A 323 5.45 -20.50 2.32
N GLN A 324 6.42 -21.40 2.40
CA GLN A 324 6.72 -22.06 3.67
C GLN A 324 7.05 -21.04 4.77
N LYS A 325 6.44 -21.21 5.95
CA LYS A 325 6.63 -20.34 7.12
C LYS A 325 8.04 -20.45 7.72
N ASP A 326 8.62 -21.65 7.69
CA ASP A 326 9.84 -21.98 8.45
C ASP A 326 11.13 -21.60 7.71
N ILE A 327 11.25 -20.34 7.29
CA ILE A 327 12.51 -19.75 6.79
C ILE A 327 13.64 -19.94 7.81
N THR A 328 13.30 -20.04 9.11
CA THR A 328 14.22 -20.08 10.26
C THR A 328 14.61 -21.48 10.74
N SER A 329 14.09 -22.56 10.15
CA SER A 329 14.45 -23.94 10.54
C SER A 329 15.92 -24.28 10.26
N SER A 330 16.61 -23.45 9.48
CA SER A 330 18.06 -23.52 9.22
C SER A 330 18.81 -22.36 9.88
N GLN A 331 20.07 -22.59 10.27
CA GLN A 331 20.98 -21.56 10.78
C GLN A 331 21.06 -20.33 9.84
N SER A 332 20.93 -20.57 8.52
CA SER A 332 20.89 -19.52 7.50
C SER A 332 19.70 -18.55 7.61
N GLY A 333 18.58 -18.98 8.18
CA GLY A 333 17.39 -18.13 8.34
C GLY A 333 17.52 -17.11 9.48
N ARG A 334 18.19 -17.47 10.59
CA ARG A 334 18.51 -16.52 11.66
C ARG A 334 19.51 -15.47 11.17
N GLU A 335 20.54 -15.92 10.47
CA GLU A 335 21.50 -15.01 9.82
C GLU A 335 20.83 -14.06 8.81
N ALA A 336 19.80 -14.52 8.09
CA ALA A 336 19.05 -13.66 7.18
C ALA A 336 18.28 -12.56 7.91
N ILE A 337 17.64 -12.88 9.04
CA ILE A 337 16.95 -11.89 9.89
C ILE A 337 17.93 -10.86 10.44
N GLU A 338 19.09 -11.30 10.94
CA GLU A 338 20.13 -10.42 11.47
C GLU A 338 20.75 -9.53 10.38
N LYS A 339 20.97 -10.07 9.17
CA LYS A 339 21.42 -9.28 8.01
C LYS A 339 20.41 -8.22 7.61
N LEU A 340 19.12 -8.55 7.64
CA LEU A 340 18.05 -7.58 7.39
C LEU A 340 18.00 -6.51 8.47
N ASP A 341 18.10 -6.88 9.74
CA ASP A 341 18.13 -5.92 10.85
C ASP A 341 19.30 -4.94 10.73
N ALA A 342 20.53 -5.45 10.50
CA ALA A 342 21.71 -4.62 10.31
C ALA A 342 21.57 -3.65 9.12
N SER A 343 20.97 -4.14 8.03
CA SER A 343 20.63 -3.35 6.84
C SER A 343 19.57 -2.28 7.10
N PHE A 344 18.69 -2.45 8.09
CA PHE A 344 17.68 -1.46 8.46
C PHE A 344 18.19 -0.41 9.44
N THR A 345 19.15 -0.76 10.30
CA THR A 345 19.66 0.11 11.38
C THR A 345 20.98 0.81 11.06
N GLU A 346 21.56 0.62 9.86
CA GLU A 346 22.90 1.11 9.50
C GLU A 346 24.03 0.54 10.37
N SER A 347 23.85 -0.68 10.85
CA SER A 347 24.80 -1.33 11.75
C SER A 347 26.08 -1.77 11.01
N PRO A 348 27.29 -1.53 11.55
CA PRO A 348 28.57 -1.74 10.85
C PRO A 348 28.97 -3.20 10.65
N TYR A 349 28.23 -4.18 11.19
CA TYR A 349 28.64 -5.59 11.32
C TYR A 349 28.74 -6.42 10.02
N LEU A 350 28.78 -5.82 8.84
CA LEU A 350 28.82 -6.56 7.57
C LEU A 350 29.90 -6.07 6.59
N THR A 351 31.16 -6.05 7.05
CA THR A 351 32.33 -6.06 6.15
C THR A 351 33.13 -7.35 6.37
N PRO A 352 33.25 -8.26 5.37
CA PRO A 352 34.01 -9.49 5.54
C PRO A 352 35.50 -9.21 5.26
N ALA A 353 36.31 -9.03 6.30
CA ALA A 353 37.74 -9.35 6.24
C ALA A 353 38.41 -9.49 7.62
N ASN A 354 38.29 -8.52 8.54
CA ASN A 354 39.28 -8.44 9.66
C ASN A 354 38.75 -8.11 11.07
N HIS A 355 37.45 -8.23 11.37
CA HIS A 355 36.86 -7.63 12.58
C HIS A 355 36.79 -8.49 13.86
N ARG A 356 37.47 -9.64 13.99
CA ARG A 356 37.36 -10.41 15.27
C ARG A 356 38.00 -9.72 16.47
N GLN A 357 39.07 -8.93 16.28
CA GLN A 357 39.74 -8.24 17.39
C GLN A 357 39.12 -6.87 17.72
N GLU A 358 38.38 -6.27 16.79
CA GLU A 358 37.60 -5.04 17.05
C GLU A 358 36.22 -5.34 17.65
N MET A 359 35.70 -6.55 17.43
CA MET A 359 34.48 -7.06 18.08
C MET A 359 34.58 -6.98 19.61
N ASP A 360 35.68 -7.44 20.20
CA ASP A 360 35.80 -7.51 21.67
C ASP A 360 35.85 -6.12 22.32
N LYS A 361 36.45 -5.13 21.65
CA LYS A 361 36.50 -3.73 22.12
C LYS A 361 35.19 -2.97 21.93
N ALA A 362 34.40 -3.30 20.91
CA ALA A 362 33.13 -2.63 20.62
C ALA A 362 31.96 -3.17 21.47
N ILE A 363 32.01 -4.45 21.85
CA ILE A 363 31.02 -5.10 22.73
C ILE A 363 31.01 -4.46 24.14
N GLU A 364 32.16 -4.01 24.65
CA GLU A 364 32.23 -3.26 25.91
C GLU A 364 31.71 -1.82 25.80
N LEU A 365 31.58 -1.26 24.59
CA LEU A 365 31.16 0.12 24.34
C LEU A 365 29.69 0.27 23.90
N SER A 366 29.02 -0.80 23.45
CA SER A 366 27.63 -0.73 22.97
C SER A 366 26.60 -0.77 24.11
N ALA A 367 26.30 0.39 24.67
CA ALA A 367 25.03 0.61 25.36
C ALA A 367 23.86 0.38 24.38
N GLN A 368 22.99 -0.59 24.69
CA GLN A 368 21.73 -0.93 23.99
C GLN A 368 21.84 -1.14 22.46
N GLU A 369 21.87 -2.40 22.00
CA GLU A 369 21.75 -2.70 20.57
C GLU A 369 20.51 -2.04 19.95
N VAL A 370 20.71 -1.15 18.97
CA VAL A 370 19.63 -0.53 18.20
C VAL A 370 19.03 -1.57 17.26
N ARG A 371 17.73 -1.88 17.41
CA ARG A 371 17.01 -2.88 16.63
C ARG A 371 15.89 -2.27 15.77
N SER A 372 15.65 -2.85 14.60
CA SER A 372 14.56 -2.44 13.70
C SER A 372 13.19 -2.94 14.19
N LYS A 373 12.11 -2.26 13.77
CA LYS A 373 10.72 -2.70 14.06
C LYS A 373 10.42 -4.09 13.50
N ALA A 374 11.00 -4.39 12.33
CA ALA A 374 10.89 -5.68 11.69
C ALA A 374 11.52 -6.77 12.57
N TYR A 375 12.71 -6.53 13.12
CA TYR A 375 13.39 -7.46 14.02
C TYR A 375 12.63 -7.66 15.34
N GLU A 376 12.20 -6.58 16.00
CA GLU A 376 11.40 -6.66 17.23
C GLU A 376 10.14 -7.51 17.01
N SER A 377 9.43 -7.27 15.90
CA SER A 377 8.23 -8.03 15.54
C SER A 377 8.54 -9.48 15.21
N ALA A 378 9.66 -9.74 14.52
CA ALA A 378 10.11 -11.09 14.23
C ALA A 378 10.42 -11.89 15.51
N VAL A 379 11.12 -11.29 16.48
CA VAL A 379 11.44 -11.94 17.75
C VAL A 379 10.19 -12.32 18.53
N ILE A 380 9.22 -11.39 18.65
CA ILE A 380 7.93 -11.64 19.32
C ILE A 380 7.18 -12.79 18.64
N ASN A 381 7.14 -12.79 17.31
CA ASN A 381 6.44 -13.82 16.55
C ASN A 381 7.10 -15.19 16.69
N LEU A 382 8.43 -15.25 16.57
CA LEU A 382 9.18 -16.49 16.74
C LEU A 382 9.00 -17.07 18.15
N GLY A 383 9.03 -16.22 19.19
CA GLY A 383 8.77 -16.64 20.57
C GLY A 383 7.35 -17.19 20.80
N SER A 384 6.40 -16.81 19.96
CA SER A 384 4.99 -17.24 20.03
C SER A 384 4.62 -18.29 18.98
N ASN A 385 5.60 -18.84 18.25
CA ASN A 385 5.40 -19.72 17.10
C ASN A 385 4.42 -19.15 16.05
N LEU A 386 4.43 -17.84 15.85
CA LEU A 386 3.70 -17.12 14.81
C LEU A 386 4.60 -16.95 13.57
N PRO A 387 4.02 -16.85 12.35
CA PRO A 387 4.79 -16.48 11.17
C PRO A 387 5.45 -15.12 11.34
N LEU A 388 6.58 -14.89 10.68
CA LEU A 388 7.18 -13.56 10.58
C LEU A 388 6.22 -12.55 9.91
N PRO A 389 6.44 -11.23 10.06
CA PRO A 389 5.77 -10.22 9.25
C PRO A 389 5.89 -10.49 7.74
N SER A 390 4.87 -10.12 6.96
CA SER A 390 4.84 -10.35 5.50
C SER A 390 6.05 -9.77 4.75
N SER A 391 6.64 -8.69 5.25
CA SER A 391 7.87 -8.08 4.72
C SER A 391 9.08 -9.01 4.68
N PHE A 392 9.09 -10.10 5.46
CA PHE A 392 10.18 -11.09 5.46
C PHE A 392 10.04 -12.15 4.36
N TYR A 393 8.84 -12.34 3.81
CA TYR A 393 8.58 -13.33 2.75
C TYR A 393 8.51 -12.71 1.35
N GLN A 394 8.56 -11.38 1.25
CA GLN A 394 8.55 -10.65 -0.01
C GLN A 394 9.92 -10.72 -0.70
N ASN A 395 9.93 -10.65 -2.03
CA ASN A 395 11.16 -10.75 -2.82
C ASN A 395 12.11 -9.56 -2.61
N HIS A 396 11.59 -8.41 -2.18
CA HIS A 396 12.35 -7.19 -1.93
C HIS A 396 12.08 -6.70 -0.51
N HIS A 397 13.14 -6.28 0.19
CA HIS A 397 13.05 -5.80 1.56
C HIS A 397 13.27 -4.29 1.68
N TYR A 398 12.88 -3.53 0.66
CA TYR A 398 13.01 -2.07 0.68
C TYR A 398 12.06 -1.42 1.69
N ARG A 399 10.82 -1.94 1.83
CA ARG A 399 9.83 -1.43 2.78
C ARG A 399 9.97 -2.15 4.12
N ILE A 400 10.25 -1.37 5.16
CA ILE A 400 10.35 -1.89 6.52
C ILE A 400 8.94 -2.11 7.08
N PHE A 401 8.78 -3.16 7.87
CA PHE A 401 7.53 -3.50 8.53
C PHE A 401 6.97 -2.30 9.33
N TYR A 402 5.66 -2.06 9.18
CA TYR A 402 4.87 -1.13 9.97
C TYR A 402 3.49 -1.72 10.23
N ASN A 403 2.83 -1.28 11.30
CA ASN A 403 1.47 -1.69 11.62
C ASN A 403 0.48 -0.72 10.97
N ASP A 404 -0.22 -1.14 9.93
CA ASP A 404 -1.15 -0.32 9.13
C ASP A 404 -2.43 0.09 9.87
N LEU A 405 -2.70 -0.50 11.05
CA LEU A 405 -3.89 -0.22 11.85
C LEU A 405 -3.70 0.89 12.88
N LEU A 406 -2.48 1.37 13.12
CA LEU A 406 -2.26 2.44 14.10
C LEU A 406 -2.98 3.73 13.66
N PRO A 407 -3.60 4.49 14.59
CA PRO A 407 -4.28 5.74 14.28
C PRO A 407 -3.42 6.73 13.48
N LYS A 408 -2.12 6.79 13.78
CA LYS A 408 -1.17 7.66 13.09
C LYS A 408 -1.00 7.34 11.59
N HIS A 409 -1.34 6.12 11.15
CA HIS A 409 -1.30 5.73 9.74
C HIS A 409 -2.69 5.76 9.08
N THR A 410 -3.75 5.47 9.84
CA THR A 410 -5.13 5.47 9.31
C THR A 410 -5.75 6.87 9.19
N GLN A 411 -5.19 7.88 9.87
CA GLN A 411 -5.68 9.27 9.84
C GLN A 411 -5.78 9.87 8.42
N PHE A 412 -5.00 9.36 7.45
CA PHE A 412 -5.00 9.83 6.07
C PHE A 412 -6.10 9.22 5.19
N LYS A 413 -6.94 8.32 5.74
CA LYS A 413 -8.10 7.71 5.05
C LYS A 413 -7.76 7.09 3.69
N ASN A 414 -6.63 6.39 3.60
CA ASN A 414 -6.13 5.74 2.39
C ASN A 414 -5.89 6.71 1.21
N GLU A 415 -5.52 7.95 1.52
CA GLU A 415 -5.22 8.97 0.53
C GLU A 415 -3.80 9.51 0.73
N TYR A 416 -3.01 9.59 -0.35
CA TYR A 416 -1.76 10.35 -0.34
C TYR A 416 -2.04 11.82 -0.61
N ILE A 417 -1.15 12.70 -0.13
CA ILE A 417 -1.35 14.15 -0.27
C ILE A 417 -0.88 14.62 -1.65
N TYR A 418 0.30 14.16 -2.08
CA TYR A 418 0.98 14.64 -3.28
C TYR A 418 1.24 13.51 -4.27
N ALA A 419 0.91 13.70 -5.54
CA ALA A 419 1.21 12.76 -6.62
C ALA A 419 2.61 13.00 -7.25
N PHE A 420 3.23 14.12 -6.92
CA PHE A 420 4.54 14.59 -7.40
C PHE A 420 5.19 15.45 -6.30
N ASN A 421 6.52 15.58 -6.32
CA ASN A 421 7.25 16.45 -5.40
C ASN A 421 7.15 17.92 -5.81
N TRP A 422 7.23 18.81 -4.83
CA TRP A 422 7.15 20.26 -5.01
C TRP A 422 8.45 20.96 -4.58
N GLU A 423 9.57 20.27 -4.75
CA GLU A 423 10.90 20.77 -4.42
C GLU A 423 11.86 20.47 -5.56
N ASP A 424 12.71 21.42 -5.93
CA ASP A 424 13.60 21.30 -7.09
C ASP A 424 14.86 20.45 -6.80
N PRO A 425 14.96 19.21 -7.33
CA PRO A 425 16.13 18.35 -7.10
C PRO A 425 17.41 18.90 -7.76
N ARG A 426 17.31 19.81 -8.74
CA ARG A 426 18.47 20.48 -9.36
C ARG A 426 19.23 21.31 -8.31
N VAL A 427 18.50 21.98 -7.42
CA VAL A 427 19.09 22.76 -6.34
C VAL A 427 19.67 21.84 -5.28
N ASP A 428 19.00 20.73 -4.98
CA ASP A 428 19.44 19.76 -3.98
C ASP A 428 20.77 19.12 -4.38
N HIS A 429 20.92 18.68 -5.63
CA HIS A 429 22.20 18.17 -6.12
C HIS A 429 23.34 19.19 -6.03
N ARG A 430 23.07 20.46 -6.32
CA ARG A 430 24.08 21.54 -6.25
C ARG A 430 24.51 21.81 -4.81
N LEU A 431 23.57 21.84 -3.87
CA LEU A 431 23.83 22.16 -2.46
C LEU A 431 24.42 20.97 -1.69
N LEU A 432 23.89 19.78 -1.94
CA LEU A 432 24.26 18.57 -1.22
C LEU A 432 25.48 17.87 -1.80
N ASN A 433 25.80 18.04 -3.09
CA ASN A 433 26.93 17.36 -3.74
C ASN A 433 27.00 15.86 -3.38
N ILE A 434 25.90 15.14 -3.59
CA ILE A 434 25.72 13.75 -3.16
C ILE A 434 26.81 12.84 -3.77
N GLN A 435 27.50 12.10 -2.89
CA GLN A 435 28.56 11.14 -3.18
C GLN A 435 28.10 9.68 -2.94
N ARG A 436 28.96 8.72 -3.29
CA ARG A 436 28.66 7.29 -3.17
C ARG A 436 28.71 6.76 -1.74
N ASP A 437 29.42 7.43 -0.84
CA ASP A 437 29.52 7.08 0.59
C ASP A 437 28.38 7.69 1.42
N ASP A 438 27.58 8.56 0.83
CA ASP A 438 26.50 9.25 1.54
C ASP A 438 25.40 8.31 2.02
N VAL A 439 24.93 8.56 3.24
CA VAL A 439 23.70 7.99 3.80
C VAL A 439 22.73 9.12 4.04
N ILE A 440 21.65 9.09 3.27
CA ILE A 440 20.70 10.18 3.15
C ILE A 440 19.42 9.78 3.88
N LEU A 441 18.95 10.60 4.81
CA LEU A 441 17.58 10.55 5.30
C LEU A 441 16.76 11.63 4.58
N ALA A 442 15.62 11.29 4.00
CA ALA A 442 14.79 12.22 3.26
C ALA A 442 13.31 11.91 3.42
N ILE A 443 12.47 12.96 3.45
CA ILE A 443 11.01 12.80 3.41
C ILE A 443 10.61 12.17 2.06
N THR A 444 9.77 11.14 2.08
CA THR A 444 9.39 10.42 0.86
C THR A 444 8.58 11.32 -0.08
N SER A 445 7.52 11.97 0.42
CA SER A 445 6.56 12.70 -0.43
C SER A 445 6.08 11.79 -1.58
N ALA A 446 6.08 12.25 -2.84
CA ALA A 446 5.72 11.41 -3.98
C ALA A 446 6.85 10.48 -4.46
N GLY A 447 8.03 10.53 -3.85
CA GLY A 447 9.20 9.71 -4.17
C GLY A 447 10.07 10.22 -5.32
N ASP A 448 9.79 11.38 -5.93
CA ASP A 448 10.54 11.87 -7.10
C ASP A 448 11.98 12.22 -6.72
N ASN A 449 12.15 12.98 -5.63
CA ASN A 449 13.48 13.37 -5.15
C ASN A 449 14.28 12.16 -4.66
N ILE A 450 13.62 11.14 -4.10
CA ILE A 450 14.26 9.87 -3.71
C ILE A 450 14.88 9.20 -4.94
N LEU A 451 14.13 9.11 -6.05
CA LEU A 451 14.63 8.55 -7.31
C LEU A 451 15.73 9.42 -7.93
N ASP A 452 15.66 10.75 -7.81
CA ASP A 452 16.73 11.65 -8.22
C ASP A 452 18.01 11.47 -7.40
N TYR A 453 17.92 11.27 -6.09
CA TYR A 453 19.09 10.98 -5.25
C TYR A 453 19.71 9.63 -5.58
N LEU A 454 18.91 8.59 -5.81
CA LEU A 454 19.40 7.26 -6.18
C LEU A 454 20.16 7.27 -7.52
N GLN A 455 19.88 8.22 -8.42
CA GLN A 455 20.69 8.42 -9.63
C GLN A 455 22.14 8.88 -9.35
N LYS A 456 22.50 9.22 -8.11
CA LYS A 456 23.90 9.46 -7.70
C LYS A 456 24.57 8.22 -7.10
N SER A 457 23.81 7.12 -6.93
CA SER A 457 24.27 5.88 -6.31
C SER A 457 24.89 6.10 -4.91
N PRO A 458 24.21 6.83 -4.01
CA PRO A 458 24.64 6.93 -2.61
C PRO A 458 24.61 5.55 -1.95
N ARG A 459 25.33 5.40 -0.84
CA ARG A 459 25.40 4.14 -0.07
C ARG A 459 24.02 3.72 0.40
N ARG A 460 23.23 4.67 0.91
CA ARG A 460 21.86 4.42 1.38
C ARG A 460 20.98 5.67 1.29
N VAL A 461 19.71 5.46 1.00
CA VAL A 461 18.63 6.46 1.12
C VAL A 461 17.52 5.90 2.00
N HIS A 462 17.30 6.52 3.15
CA HIS A 462 16.16 6.31 4.02
C HIS A 462 15.05 7.28 3.63
N ALA A 463 14.07 6.81 2.87
CA ALA A 463 12.84 7.52 2.56
C ALA A 463 11.86 7.37 3.73
N VAL A 464 11.38 8.48 4.30
CA VAL A 464 10.55 8.50 5.51
C VAL A 464 9.25 9.24 5.25
N ASP A 465 8.11 8.62 5.57
CA ASP A 465 6.81 9.29 5.54
C ASP A 465 5.86 8.68 6.57
N LEU A 466 5.06 9.51 7.23
CA LEU A 466 4.04 9.04 8.16
C LEU A 466 2.84 8.42 7.41
N ASN A 467 2.55 8.92 6.21
CA ASN A 467 1.43 8.49 5.39
C ASN A 467 1.83 7.25 4.56
N PRO A 468 1.25 6.06 4.83
CA PRO A 468 1.59 4.85 4.09
C PRO A 468 1.37 4.98 2.58
N ASN A 469 0.38 5.77 2.15
CA ASN A 469 -0.02 5.92 0.76
C ASN A 469 1.03 6.67 -0.08
N GLN A 470 1.78 7.59 0.54
CA GLN A 470 2.93 8.24 -0.11
C GLN A 470 4.02 7.20 -0.40
N ASN A 471 4.32 6.37 0.58
CA ASN A 471 5.29 5.30 0.39
C ASN A 471 4.80 4.20 -0.58
N HIS A 472 3.49 3.93 -0.68
CA HIS A 472 2.94 3.04 -1.71
C HIS A 472 3.17 3.60 -3.13
N LEU A 473 3.17 4.92 -3.33
CA LEU A 473 3.50 5.55 -4.61
C LEU A 473 4.99 5.43 -4.94
N LEU A 474 5.88 5.60 -3.96
CA LEU A 474 7.30 5.31 -4.16
C LEU A 474 7.53 3.84 -4.53
N GLU A 475 6.90 2.90 -3.83
CA GLU A 475 6.99 1.46 -4.17
C GLU A 475 6.50 1.17 -5.59
N LEU A 476 5.41 1.78 -6.03
CA LEU A 476 4.91 1.61 -7.40
C LEU A 476 5.93 2.09 -8.45
N LYS A 477 6.60 3.23 -8.18
CA LYS A 477 7.66 3.74 -9.06
C LYS A 477 8.84 2.77 -9.12
N VAL A 478 9.33 2.31 -7.96
CA VAL A 478 10.43 1.34 -7.85
C VAL A 478 10.10 0.04 -8.58
N ALA A 479 8.93 -0.56 -8.31
CA ALA A 479 8.45 -1.77 -8.99
C ALA A 479 8.38 -1.58 -10.52
N SER A 480 7.96 -0.41 -10.98
CA SER A 480 7.88 -0.09 -12.41
C SER A 480 9.25 0.01 -13.06
N PHE A 481 10.26 0.58 -12.39
CA PHE A 481 11.64 0.59 -12.91
C PHE A 481 12.26 -0.80 -12.97
N ILE A 482 11.91 -1.70 -12.03
CA ILE A 482 12.43 -3.07 -12.03
C ILE A 482 11.77 -3.91 -13.13
N ALA A 483 10.44 -3.81 -13.31
CA ALA A 483 9.68 -4.79 -14.10
C ALA A 483 9.27 -4.34 -15.51
N LEU A 484 9.25 -3.02 -15.78
CA LEU A 484 8.68 -2.43 -17.00
C LEU A 484 9.73 -1.67 -17.81
N GLY A 485 9.52 -1.61 -19.12
CA GLY A 485 10.30 -0.75 -20.00
C GLY A 485 9.85 0.72 -19.93
N HIS A 486 10.72 1.63 -20.39
CA HIS A 486 10.50 3.09 -20.34
C HIS A 486 9.15 3.54 -20.90
N ARG A 487 8.64 2.88 -21.94
CA ARG A 487 7.36 3.22 -22.55
C ARG A 487 6.21 3.12 -21.55
N ASP A 488 6.15 2.04 -20.78
CA ASP A 488 5.04 1.80 -19.87
C ASP A 488 5.24 2.62 -18.58
N VAL A 489 6.49 2.81 -18.12
CA VAL A 489 6.84 3.78 -17.06
C VAL A 489 6.38 5.19 -17.43
N TRP A 490 6.62 5.62 -18.68
CA TRP A 490 6.20 6.93 -19.18
C TRP A 490 4.68 7.06 -19.23
N LYS A 491 3.95 6.03 -19.64
CA LYS A 491 2.48 6.08 -19.59
C LYS A 491 1.98 6.27 -18.15
N ILE A 492 2.46 5.44 -17.22
CA ILE A 492 2.02 5.46 -15.82
C ILE A 492 2.34 6.80 -15.14
N PHE A 493 3.56 7.33 -15.32
CA PHE A 493 4.03 8.51 -14.57
C PHE A 493 4.27 9.76 -15.44
N GLY A 494 4.52 9.64 -16.73
CA GLY A 494 4.55 10.79 -17.64
C GLY A 494 3.14 11.30 -17.93
N GLU A 495 2.30 10.42 -18.47
CA GLU A 495 0.91 10.71 -18.86
C GLU A 495 -0.08 10.56 -17.69
N GLY A 496 0.32 9.87 -16.62
CA GLY A 496 -0.55 9.60 -15.48
C GLY A 496 -1.62 8.54 -15.77
N LYS A 497 -1.53 7.80 -16.87
CA LYS A 497 -2.55 6.88 -17.37
C LYS A 497 -1.96 5.65 -18.06
N HIS A 498 -2.62 4.51 -17.92
CA HIS A 498 -2.26 3.30 -18.63
C HIS A 498 -3.47 2.34 -18.70
N SER A 499 -3.96 2.05 -19.91
CA SER A 499 -5.14 1.18 -20.12
C SER A 499 -4.99 -0.20 -19.50
N ASP A 500 -3.77 -0.77 -19.60
CA ASP A 500 -3.48 -2.12 -19.14
C ASP A 500 -2.87 -2.16 -17.72
N PHE A 501 -2.99 -1.06 -16.94
CA PHE A 501 -2.34 -0.95 -15.63
C PHE A 501 -2.68 -2.11 -14.71
N ARG A 502 -3.95 -2.52 -14.64
CA ARG A 502 -4.38 -3.65 -13.79
C ARG A 502 -3.67 -4.96 -14.19
N GLN A 503 -3.53 -5.22 -15.48
CA GLN A 503 -2.84 -6.41 -15.97
C GLN A 503 -1.35 -6.35 -15.62
N LEU A 504 -0.69 -5.21 -15.82
CA LEU A 504 0.70 -5.00 -15.43
C LEU A 504 0.89 -5.16 -13.92
N LEU A 505 -0.04 -4.63 -13.12
CA LEU A 505 -0.02 -4.72 -11.66
C LEU A 505 0.04 -6.18 -11.21
N ILE A 506 -0.83 -7.04 -11.76
CA ILE A 506 -0.90 -8.46 -11.40
C ILE A 506 0.30 -9.22 -11.97
N SER A 507 0.56 -9.09 -13.27
CA SER A 507 1.46 -10.00 -14.01
C SER A 507 2.94 -9.59 -14.00
N ARG A 508 3.26 -8.34 -13.67
CA ARG A 508 4.64 -7.79 -13.74
C ARG A 508 5.06 -7.08 -12.47
N LEU A 509 4.21 -6.25 -11.87
CA LEU A 509 4.59 -5.41 -10.72
C LEU A 509 4.44 -6.13 -9.37
N SER A 510 3.49 -7.06 -9.24
CA SER A 510 3.18 -7.74 -7.97
C SER A 510 4.38 -8.42 -7.28
N PRO A 511 5.39 -8.99 -7.98
CA PRO A 511 6.57 -9.55 -7.30
C PRO A 511 7.49 -8.51 -6.66
N HIS A 512 7.30 -7.23 -6.96
CA HIS A 512 8.14 -6.12 -6.55
C HIS A 512 7.46 -5.14 -5.59
N LEU A 513 6.25 -5.45 -5.14
CA LEU A 513 5.46 -4.63 -4.22
C LEU A 513 5.30 -5.34 -2.89
N SER A 514 5.26 -4.57 -1.81
CA SER A 514 4.71 -5.07 -0.55
C SER A 514 3.23 -5.42 -0.71
N SER A 515 2.75 -6.37 0.10
CA SER A 515 1.35 -6.80 0.11
C SER A 515 0.38 -5.62 0.30
N GLN A 516 0.70 -4.69 1.21
CA GLN A 516 -0.11 -3.49 1.44
C GLN A 516 -0.14 -2.57 0.21
N ALA A 517 1.02 -2.31 -0.42
CA ALA A 517 1.10 -1.50 -1.63
C ALA A 517 0.34 -2.16 -2.80
N PHE A 518 0.47 -3.48 -2.96
CA PHE A 518 -0.27 -4.23 -3.96
C PHE A 518 -1.78 -4.10 -3.79
N GLN A 519 -2.32 -4.35 -2.58
CA GLN A 519 -3.75 -4.19 -2.30
C GLN A 519 -4.21 -2.74 -2.56
N TYR A 520 -3.43 -1.74 -2.15
CA TYR A 520 -3.74 -0.35 -2.39
C TYR A 520 -3.92 -0.06 -3.89
N TRP A 521 -2.95 -0.46 -4.72
CA TRP A 521 -3.00 -0.22 -6.16
C TRP A 521 -3.99 -1.11 -6.90
N LEU A 522 -4.36 -2.26 -6.33
CA LEU A 522 -5.39 -3.14 -6.88
C LEU A 522 -6.77 -2.46 -6.83
N GLU A 523 -7.10 -1.84 -5.69
CA GLU A 523 -8.33 -1.06 -5.48
C GLU A 523 -8.33 0.22 -6.34
N HIS A 524 -7.17 0.88 -6.42
CA HIS A 524 -7.01 2.15 -7.12
C HIS A 524 -6.60 2.02 -8.59
N ALA A 525 -6.68 0.82 -9.18
CA ALA A 525 -6.27 0.59 -10.56
C ALA A 525 -7.04 1.49 -11.56
N HIS A 526 -8.28 1.85 -11.21
CA HIS A 526 -9.15 2.73 -11.99
C HIS A 526 -8.57 4.15 -12.20
N ILE A 527 -7.63 4.60 -11.35
CA ILE A 527 -6.95 5.89 -11.50
C ILE A 527 -6.28 5.97 -12.88
N PHE A 528 -5.62 4.89 -13.30
CA PHE A 528 -4.84 4.82 -14.54
C PHE A 528 -5.64 4.32 -15.74
N THR A 529 -6.64 3.46 -15.52
CA THR A 529 -7.38 2.79 -16.60
C THR A 529 -8.65 3.52 -17.04
N SER A 530 -9.23 4.36 -16.18
CA SER A 530 -10.49 5.05 -16.48
C SER A 530 -10.30 6.10 -17.59
N SER A 531 -11.15 6.03 -18.62
CA SER A 531 -11.21 7.03 -19.68
C SER A 531 -11.72 8.39 -19.17
N TYR A 532 -12.58 8.38 -18.14
CA TYR A 532 -13.19 9.57 -17.54
C TYR A 532 -12.30 10.23 -16.48
N SER A 533 -11.38 9.47 -15.87
CA SER A 533 -10.36 10.03 -14.97
C SER A 533 -9.36 10.87 -15.77
N ARG A 534 -8.76 11.89 -15.17
CA ARG A 534 -7.58 12.58 -15.76
C ARG A 534 -6.25 12.00 -15.28
N GLY A 535 -6.26 10.83 -14.65
CA GLY A 535 -5.07 10.10 -14.27
C GLY A 535 -4.52 10.47 -12.90
N LEU A 536 -3.29 10.02 -12.64
CA LEU A 536 -2.56 10.14 -11.38
C LEU A 536 -2.48 11.57 -10.82
N TYR A 537 -2.43 12.58 -11.68
CA TYR A 537 -2.20 13.96 -11.26
C TYR A 537 -3.46 14.73 -10.87
N GLU A 538 -4.64 14.12 -11.02
CA GLU A 538 -5.90 14.61 -10.45
C GLU A 538 -6.40 13.77 -9.26
N THR A 539 -5.49 13.06 -8.59
CA THR A 539 -5.76 12.27 -7.38
C THR A 539 -4.94 12.77 -6.17
N GLY A 540 -5.20 12.20 -4.99
CA GLY A 540 -4.63 12.69 -3.73
C GLY A 540 -5.13 14.08 -3.31
N GLY A 541 -4.55 14.65 -2.26
CA GLY A 541 -4.95 15.95 -1.70
C GLY A 541 -4.76 17.12 -2.68
N SER A 542 -3.62 17.13 -3.38
CA SER A 542 -3.26 18.15 -4.38
C SER A 542 -4.29 18.32 -5.52
N ARG A 543 -5.13 17.31 -5.79
CA ARG A 543 -6.19 17.38 -6.80
C ARG A 543 -7.14 18.57 -6.59
N HIS A 544 -7.37 18.96 -5.34
CA HIS A 544 -8.37 19.98 -5.01
C HIS A 544 -7.91 21.34 -5.53
N ALA A 545 -6.64 21.70 -5.31
CA ALA A 545 -6.05 22.92 -5.85
C ALA A 545 -6.00 22.88 -7.38
N ILE A 546 -5.55 21.77 -7.97
CA ILE A 546 -5.44 21.61 -9.43
C ILE A 546 -6.82 21.74 -10.11
N LYS A 547 -7.85 21.07 -9.59
CA LYS A 547 -9.21 21.14 -10.12
C LYS A 547 -9.82 22.53 -9.99
N MET A 548 -9.56 23.23 -8.88
CA MET A 548 -10.04 24.59 -8.67
C MET A 548 -9.43 25.55 -9.69
N VAL A 549 -8.09 25.57 -9.82
CA VAL A 549 -7.39 26.44 -10.78
C VAL A 549 -7.87 26.19 -12.21
N ARG A 550 -8.06 24.92 -12.58
CA ARG A 550 -8.59 24.54 -13.88
C ARG A 550 -10.03 24.99 -14.09
N TYR A 551 -10.88 24.83 -13.09
CA TYR A 551 -12.26 25.29 -13.15
C TYR A 551 -12.32 26.82 -13.31
N LEU A 552 -11.46 27.57 -12.61
CA LEU A 552 -11.33 29.01 -12.78
C LEU A 552 -10.95 29.38 -14.22
N PHE A 553 -9.92 28.72 -14.78
CA PHE A 553 -9.54 28.98 -16.18
C PHE A 553 -10.67 28.68 -17.16
N LYS A 554 -11.47 27.64 -16.92
CA LYS A 554 -12.65 27.34 -17.73
C LYS A 554 -13.73 28.41 -17.62
N VAL A 555 -14.09 28.83 -16.40
CA VAL A 555 -15.13 29.85 -16.16
C VAL A 555 -14.77 31.20 -16.76
N PHE A 556 -13.49 31.59 -16.67
CA PHE A 556 -13.01 32.88 -17.20
C PHE A 556 -12.49 32.80 -18.65
N GLY A 557 -12.67 31.66 -19.36
CA GLY A 557 -12.28 31.52 -20.76
C GLY A 557 -10.77 31.61 -21.02
N LEU A 558 -9.94 31.27 -20.03
CA LEU A 558 -8.48 31.35 -20.10
C LEU A 558 -7.80 30.06 -20.60
N GLU A 559 -8.55 28.99 -20.88
CA GLU A 559 -7.98 27.69 -21.32
C GLU A 559 -7.02 27.87 -22.52
N GLY A 560 -7.40 28.68 -23.51
CA GLY A 560 -6.54 28.96 -24.66
C GLY A 560 -5.28 29.78 -24.32
N GLN A 561 -5.33 30.66 -23.31
CA GLN A 561 -4.13 31.39 -22.86
C GLN A 561 -3.19 30.45 -22.09
N VAL A 562 -3.74 29.57 -21.25
CA VAL A 562 -2.97 28.57 -20.50
C VAL A 562 -2.29 27.59 -21.46
N GLN A 563 -2.99 27.17 -22.52
CA GLN A 563 -2.40 26.35 -23.57
C GLN A 563 -1.23 27.08 -24.24
N LYS A 564 -1.43 28.33 -24.68
CA LYS A 564 -0.33 29.15 -25.25
C LYS A 564 0.85 29.30 -24.29
N LEU A 565 0.59 29.47 -22.98
CA LEU A 565 1.64 29.54 -21.95
C LEU A 565 2.46 28.24 -21.89
N CYS A 566 1.79 27.09 -22.00
CA CYS A 566 2.44 25.77 -21.99
C CYS A 566 3.12 25.41 -23.32
N GLU A 567 2.85 26.14 -24.41
CA GLU A 567 3.41 25.95 -25.75
C GLU A 567 4.47 27.01 -26.11
N ALA A 568 4.59 28.08 -25.33
CA ALA A 568 5.54 29.18 -25.56
C ALA A 568 6.98 28.67 -25.72
N GLN A 569 7.72 29.14 -26.72
CA GLN A 569 9.09 28.71 -26.98
C GLN A 569 10.12 29.65 -26.33
N THR A 570 9.71 30.86 -25.97
CA THR A 570 10.59 31.88 -25.39
C THR A 570 9.98 32.52 -24.14
N LEU A 571 10.84 33.06 -23.26
CA LEU A 571 10.38 33.85 -22.11
C LEU A 571 9.64 35.12 -22.54
N ALA A 572 9.98 35.72 -23.69
CA ALA A 572 9.31 36.91 -24.19
C ALA A 572 7.83 36.62 -24.49
N GLU A 573 7.55 35.57 -25.26
CA GLU A 573 6.18 35.10 -25.53
C GLU A 573 5.41 34.78 -24.25
N GLN A 574 6.05 34.05 -23.32
CA GLN A 574 5.43 33.68 -22.04
C GLN A 574 5.04 34.92 -21.22
N ARG A 575 5.91 35.94 -21.18
CA ARG A 575 5.69 37.21 -20.47
C ARG A 575 4.57 38.04 -21.10
N GLU A 576 4.36 37.96 -22.41
CA GLU A 576 3.22 38.62 -23.08
C GLU A 576 1.87 37.98 -22.71
N ILE A 577 1.84 36.67 -22.47
CA ILE A 577 0.63 35.92 -22.11
C ILE A 577 0.26 36.14 -20.63
N TRP A 578 1.25 36.20 -19.75
CA TRP A 578 1.06 36.20 -18.29
C TRP A 578 0.06 37.23 -17.75
N PRO A 579 0.04 38.51 -18.17
CA PRO A 579 -0.87 39.51 -17.61
C PRO A 579 -2.35 39.11 -17.65
N ARG A 580 -2.78 38.37 -18.69
CA ARG A 580 -4.16 37.89 -18.84
C ARG A 580 -4.52 36.77 -17.89
N ILE A 581 -3.57 35.91 -17.58
CA ILE A 581 -3.76 34.80 -16.63
C ILE A 581 -3.68 35.36 -15.20
N ARG A 582 -2.69 36.22 -14.95
CA ARG A 582 -2.46 36.91 -13.68
C ARG A 582 -3.68 37.69 -13.21
N SER A 583 -4.39 38.37 -14.11
CA SER A 583 -5.57 39.18 -13.74
C SER A 583 -6.69 38.36 -13.09
N VAL A 584 -6.79 37.07 -13.40
CA VAL A 584 -7.77 36.16 -12.79
C VAL A 584 -7.19 35.49 -11.55
N LEU A 585 -6.00 34.90 -11.66
CA LEU A 585 -5.36 34.19 -10.54
C LEU A 585 -5.12 35.10 -9.34
N MET A 586 -4.69 36.34 -9.56
CA MET A 586 -4.35 37.31 -8.51
C MET A 586 -5.50 38.30 -8.22
N SER A 587 -6.72 38.00 -8.68
CA SER A 587 -7.87 38.88 -8.45
C SER A 587 -8.22 38.97 -6.96
N LYS A 588 -8.48 40.18 -6.46
CA LYS A 588 -8.85 40.42 -5.04
C LYS A 588 -10.03 39.55 -4.55
N PRO A 589 -11.09 39.31 -5.35
CA PRO A 589 -12.21 38.45 -4.93
C PRO A 589 -11.80 36.97 -4.76
N LEU A 590 -11.00 36.43 -5.68
CA LEU A 590 -10.50 35.06 -5.59
C LEU A 590 -9.58 34.90 -4.38
N HIS A 591 -8.70 35.88 -4.17
CA HIS A 591 -7.82 35.93 -3.00
C HIS A 591 -8.60 35.95 -1.68
N TRP A 592 -9.65 36.77 -1.59
CA TRP A 592 -10.51 36.84 -0.40
C TRP A 592 -11.25 35.51 -0.14
N ALA A 593 -11.72 34.84 -1.19
CA ALA A 593 -12.38 33.53 -1.07
C ALA A 593 -11.41 32.40 -0.64
N VAL A 594 -10.19 32.40 -1.18
CA VAL A 594 -9.15 31.38 -0.92
C VAL A 594 -8.47 31.56 0.44
N VAL A 595 -8.16 32.81 0.85
CA VAL A 595 -7.54 33.11 2.14
C VAL A 595 -8.55 33.14 3.29
N GLY A 596 -9.83 33.41 2.99
CA GLY A 596 -10.91 33.43 3.98
C GLY A 596 -11.31 32.05 4.53
N THR A 597 -10.88 30.96 3.90
CA THR A 597 -11.17 29.60 4.37
C THR A 597 -9.90 28.89 4.81
N GLU A 598 -9.64 28.85 6.13
CA GLU A 598 -8.57 28.02 6.74
C GLU A 598 -8.64 26.55 6.29
N TRP A 599 -9.86 26.11 5.97
CA TRP A 599 -10.16 24.81 5.41
C TRP A 599 -9.44 24.53 4.08
N PHE A 600 -9.27 25.53 3.21
CA PHE A 600 -8.64 25.35 1.90
C PHE A 600 -7.11 25.19 2.01
N ALA A 601 -6.44 26.02 2.81
CA ALA A 601 -5.00 25.92 3.04
C ALA A 601 -4.59 24.54 3.57
N TRP A 602 -5.36 24.00 4.53
CA TRP A 602 -5.09 22.68 5.10
C TRP A 602 -5.48 21.52 4.17
N LYS A 603 -6.66 21.55 3.54
CA LYS A 603 -7.19 20.41 2.77
C LYS A 603 -6.71 20.35 1.32
N ALA A 604 -6.38 21.49 0.70
CA ALA A 604 -5.99 21.56 -0.71
C ALA A 604 -4.49 21.78 -0.92
N ALA A 605 -3.81 22.49 -0.02
CA ALA A 605 -2.38 22.78 -0.10
C ALA A 605 -1.53 22.09 0.98
N GLY A 606 -2.15 21.45 1.99
CA GLY A 606 -1.43 20.77 3.07
C GLY A 606 -0.64 21.70 3.99
N VAL A 607 -0.91 23.01 3.96
CA VAL A 607 -0.13 24.04 4.68
C VAL A 607 -0.65 24.18 6.11
N PRO A 608 0.18 23.94 7.14
CA PRO A 608 -0.22 24.12 8.53
C PRO A 608 -0.41 25.58 8.94
N ARG A 609 -1.20 25.79 10.00
CA ARG A 609 -1.41 27.11 10.61
C ARG A 609 -0.09 27.77 11.02
N ASN A 610 0.86 27.01 11.56
CA ASN A 610 2.16 27.52 12.00
C ASN A 610 2.98 28.06 10.83
N GLN A 611 3.06 27.32 9.72
CA GLN A 611 3.72 27.77 8.49
C GLN A 611 3.05 29.03 7.92
N ARG A 612 1.72 29.11 7.91
CA ARG A 612 0.99 30.33 7.51
C ARG A 612 1.35 31.53 8.40
N ASN A 613 1.43 31.33 9.70
CA ASN A 613 1.79 32.38 10.65
C ASN A 613 3.21 32.90 10.40
N MET A 614 4.14 32.03 10.00
CA MET A 614 5.49 32.43 9.61
C MET A 614 5.52 33.35 8.39
N ILE A 615 4.66 33.10 7.39
CA ILE A 615 4.52 33.99 6.22
C ILE A 615 4.07 35.39 6.66
N ILE A 616 3.05 35.45 7.52
CA ILE A 616 2.51 36.71 8.05
C ILE A 616 3.61 37.43 8.84
N ASP A 617 4.30 36.73 9.75
CA ASP A 617 5.34 37.33 10.59
C ASP A 617 6.52 37.89 9.79
N ASP A 618 6.95 37.19 8.73
CA ASP A 618 8.00 37.68 7.82
C ASP A 618 7.55 38.95 7.08
N PHE A 619 6.31 38.99 6.59
CA PHE A 619 5.74 40.19 5.97
C PHE A 619 5.71 41.40 6.93
N PHE A 620 5.34 41.18 8.19
CA PHE A 620 5.32 42.24 9.20
C PHE A 620 6.73 42.78 9.48
N LYS A 621 7.72 41.89 9.63
CA LYS A 621 9.12 42.29 9.88
C LYS A 621 9.68 43.12 8.73
N ARG A 622 9.44 42.71 7.48
CA ARG A 622 9.96 43.41 6.29
C ARG A 622 9.35 44.81 6.11
N ASN A 623 8.08 44.97 6.47
CA ASN A 623 7.35 46.24 6.33
C ASN A 623 7.37 47.12 7.60
N GLY A 624 8.09 46.72 8.65
CA GLY A 624 8.18 47.49 9.90
C GLY A 624 6.86 47.65 10.64
N LEU A 625 5.95 46.68 10.52
CA LEU A 625 4.60 46.72 11.10
C LEU A 625 4.57 46.17 12.54
N ASN A 626 3.78 46.79 13.42
CA ASN A 626 3.69 46.42 14.85
C ASN A 626 2.74 45.24 15.11
N LYS A 627 2.97 44.50 16.21
CA LYS A 627 2.14 43.35 16.62
C LYS A 627 0.67 43.68 16.87
N ASP A 628 0.34 44.92 17.27
CA ASP A 628 -1.04 45.34 17.50
C ASP A 628 -1.87 45.40 16.20
N MET A 629 -1.20 45.53 15.05
CA MET A 629 -1.83 45.53 13.72
C MET A 629 -2.00 44.11 13.16
N LYS A 630 -1.50 43.07 13.85
CA LYS A 630 -1.49 41.66 13.41
C LYS A 630 -2.89 41.05 13.27
N GLN A 631 -3.89 41.60 13.95
CA GLN A 631 -5.26 41.07 13.96
C GLN A 631 -6.18 41.64 12.86
N ALA A 632 -5.72 42.64 12.10
CA ALA A 632 -6.51 43.17 10.99
C ALA A 632 -6.58 42.15 9.84
N LYS A 633 -7.79 41.64 9.55
CA LYS A 633 -8.03 40.65 8.47
C LYS A 633 -7.45 41.09 7.12
N ASP A 634 -7.49 42.39 6.84
CA ASP A 634 -6.98 42.96 5.58
C ASP A 634 -5.46 42.79 5.43
N ILE A 635 -4.70 42.93 6.52
CA ILE A 635 -3.23 42.82 6.50
C ILE A 635 -2.79 41.36 6.39
N SER A 636 -3.46 40.43 7.08
CA SER A 636 -3.23 39.00 6.88
C SER A 636 -3.54 38.57 5.45
N GLY A 637 -4.64 39.07 4.88
CA GLY A 637 -4.97 38.89 3.46
C GLY A 637 -3.84 39.39 2.56
N GLN A 638 -3.39 40.63 2.75
CA GLN A 638 -2.32 41.22 1.94
C GLN A 638 -1.00 40.44 2.01
N SER A 639 -0.58 39.98 3.20
CA SER A 639 0.66 39.22 3.36
C SER A 639 0.69 37.92 2.54
N ILE A 640 -0.41 37.16 2.53
CA ILE A 640 -0.53 35.93 1.74
C ILE A 640 -0.60 36.25 0.25
N TRP A 641 -1.27 37.35 -0.13
CA TRP A 641 -1.36 37.78 -1.52
C TRP A 641 0.03 38.09 -2.07
N GLU A 642 0.80 38.89 -1.34
CA GLU A 642 2.16 39.28 -1.72
C GLU A 642 3.08 38.05 -1.79
N TYR A 643 2.95 37.12 -0.84
CA TYR A 643 3.70 35.87 -0.86
C TYR A 643 3.48 35.07 -2.15
N VAL A 644 2.22 34.96 -2.58
CA VAL A 644 1.83 34.24 -3.82
C VAL A 644 2.30 35.01 -5.06
N VAL A 645 2.19 36.34 -5.08
CA VAL A 645 2.72 37.19 -6.16
C VAL A 645 4.22 36.99 -6.32
N ASP A 646 4.96 37.07 -5.22
CA ASP A 646 6.41 36.85 -5.19
C ASP A 646 6.78 35.40 -5.54
N THR A 647 5.84 34.45 -5.48
CA THR A 647 6.07 33.06 -5.89
C THR A 647 5.87 32.93 -7.40
N LEU A 648 4.73 33.38 -7.91
CA LEU A 648 4.31 33.13 -9.28
C LEU A 648 4.91 34.11 -10.30
N ASP A 649 4.93 35.41 -10.01
CA ASP A 649 5.39 36.41 -10.99
C ASP A 649 6.86 36.16 -11.40
N PRO A 650 7.81 35.89 -10.48
CA PRO A 650 9.18 35.56 -10.85
C PRO A 650 9.29 34.24 -11.62
N VAL A 651 8.50 33.22 -11.26
CA VAL A 651 8.50 31.93 -11.97
C VAL A 651 8.18 32.12 -13.45
N VAL A 652 7.12 32.85 -13.75
CA VAL A 652 6.70 33.09 -15.13
C VAL A 652 7.64 34.07 -15.85
N LYS A 653 8.30 34.95 -15.10
CA LYS A 653 9.30 35.87 -15.65
C LYS A 653 10.59 35.15 -16.03
N ASP A 654 11.10 34.27 -15.17
CA ASP A 654 12.48 33.79 -15.23
C ASP A 654 12.64 32.30 -15.58
N THR A 655 11.54 31.52 -15.57
CA THR A 655 11.55 30.09 -15.94
C THR A 655 10.57 29.81 -17.06
N LEU A 656 10.99 29.00 -18.05
CA LEU A 656 10.12 28.64 -19.18
C LEU A 656 9.27 27.42 -18.82
N ILE A 657 7.96 27.61 -18.68
CA ILE A 657 7.00 26.58 -18.23
C ILE A 657 6.93 25.41 -19.21
N SER A 658 6.93 25.69 -20.51
CA SER A 658 6.79 24.69 -21.56
C SER A 658 7.93 23.67 -21.62
N ASN A 659 9.12 24.01 -21.10
CA ASN A 659 10.35 23.23 -21.35
C ASN A 659 11.23 22.98 -20.11
N ASP A 660 11.37 23.94 -19.19
CA ASP A 660 12.28 23.79 -18.03
C ASP A 660 11.52 23.59 -16.69
N ASN A 661 10.31 24.13 -16.57
CA ASN A 661 9.56 24.14 -15.32
C ASN A 661 8.39 23.14 -15.31
N TYR A 662 8.72 21.87 -15.11
CA TYR A 662 7.73 20.79 -15.14
C TYR A 662 6.72 20.83 -14.00
N PHE A 663 7.03 21.51 -12.89
CA PHE A 663 6.15 21.60 -11.72
C PHE A 663 4.85 22.31 -12.08
N TYR A 664 4.96 23.52 -12.62
CA TYR A 664 3.80 24.30 -13.06
C TYR A 664 3.19 23.74 -14.33
N PHE A 665 4.01 23.23 -15.26
CA PHE A 665 3.50 22.55 -16.46
C PHE A 665 2.54 21.42 -16.10
N LEU A 666 2.93 20.57 -15.14
CA LEU A 666 2.11 19.45 -14.66
C LEU A 666 0.78 19.92 -14.08
N CYS A 667 0.77 20.95 -13.23
CA CYS A 667 -0.47 21.45 -12.64
C CYS A 667 -1.43 21.99 -13.71
N LEU A 668 -0.89 22.65 -14.74
CA LEU A 668 -1.69 23.22 -15.84
C LEU A 668 -2.22 22.12 -16.79
N GLN A 669 -1.37 21.18 -17.20
CA GLN A 669 -1.69 20.17 -18.21
C GLN A 669 -2.26 18.86 -17.64
N GLY A 670 -1.99 18.55 -16.37
CA GLY A 670 -2.33 17.28 -15.73
C GLY A 670 -1.47 16.09 -16.18
N GLN A 671 -0.39 16.34 -16.91
CA GLN A 671 0.59 15.36 -17.37
C GLN A 671 1.93 16.05 -17.69
N PHE A 672 3.01 15.29 -17.76
CA PHE A 672 4.30 15.77 -18.24
C PHE A 672 4.40 15.72 -19.77
N SER A 673 5.29 16.52 -20.35
CA SER A 673 5.66 16.42 -21.76
C SER A 673 7.03 15.77 -21.91
N ARG A 674 7.33 15.20 -23.08
CA ARG A 674 8.66 14.62 -23.39
C ARG A 674 9.81 15.63 -23.30
N ARG A 675 9.51 16.93 -23.31
CA ARG A 675 10.49 18.01 -23.20
C ARG A 675 10.59 18.57 -21.78
N CYS A 676 9.47 18.59 -21.04
CA CYS A 676 9.36 19.16 -19.71
C CYS A 676 8.85 18.09 -18.73
N HIS A 677 9.80 17.40 -18.09
CA HIS A 677 9.52 16.33 -17.13
C HIS A 677 10.63 16.24 -16.05
N PRO A 678 10.35 15.63 -14.89
CA PRO A 678 11.37 15.27 -13.90
C PRO A 678 12.49 14.43 -14.49
N THR A 679 13.71 14.60 -13.98
CA THR A 679 14.89 13.89 -14.51
C THR A 679 14.76 12.38 -14.41
N TYR A 680 14.12 11.87 -13.34
CA TYR A 680 13.89 10.44 -13.14
C TYR A 680 13.04 9.77 -14.25
N LEU A 681 12.24 10.55 -15.00
CA LEU A 681 11.47 10.07 -16.16
C LEU A 681 12.25 10.07 -17.48
N SER A 682 13.49 10.59 -17.49
CA SER A 682 14.32 10.57 -18.70
C SER A 682 14.71 9.14 -19.11
N PRO A 683 14.92 8.87 -20.41
CA PRO A 683 15.43 7.57 -20.86
C PRO A 683 16.76 7.19 -20.18
N LYS A 684 17.64 8.18 -19.96
CA LYS A 684 18.93 7.99 -19.28
C LYS A 684 18.75 7.56 -17.82
N ALA A 685 17.84 8.20 -17.09
CA ALA A 685 17.53 7.83 -15.72
C ALA A 685 16.92 6.42 -15.66
N HIS A 686 16.04 6.07 -16.60
CA HIS A 686 15.46 4.73 -16.67
C HIS A 686 16.52 3.65 -16.83
N VAL A 687 17.49 3.80 -17.74
CA VAL A 687 18.61 2.84 -17.88
C VAL A 687 19.35 2.65 -16.56
N LYS A 688 19.57 3.72 -15.79
CA LYS A 688 20.25 3.65 -14.51
C LYS A 688 19.40 3.00 -13.42
N LEU A 689 18.15 3.43 -13.27
CA LEU A 689 17.24 2.97 -12.21
C LEU A 689 16.71 1.55 -12.47
N SER A 690 16.70 1.08 -13.71
CA SER A 690 16.35 -0.30 -14.07
C SER A 690 17.54 -1.27 -14.01
N SER A 691 18.74 -0.79 -13.65
CA SER A 691 19.91 -1.66 -13.52
C SER A 691 19.81 -2.57 -12.28
N PRO A 692 20.31 -3.82 -12.33
CA PRO A 692 20.33 -4.70 -11.17
C PRO A 692 21.03 -4.04 -9.97
N GLY A 693 20.39 -4.07 -8.81
CA GLY A 693 20.92 -3.49 -7.57
C GLY A 693 20.76 -1.96 -7.44
N ALA A 694 20.12 -1.28 -8.39
CA ALA A 694 19.90 0.17 -8.33
C ALA A 694 19.15 0.66 -7.07
N PHE A 695 18.38 -0.23 -6.44
CA PHE A 695 17.58 0.04 -5.25
C PHE A 695 18.09 -0.67 -3.99
N ASP A 696 19.24 -1.35 -4.01
CA ASP A 696 19.77 -2.10 -2.86
C ASP A 696 20.02 -1.20 -1.64
N GLY A 697 20.33 0.08 -1.90
CA GLY A 697 20.49 1.13 -0.89
C GLY A 697 19.19 1.83 -0.48
N LEU A 698 18.01 1.48 -0.99
CA LEU A 698 16.75 2.15 -0.63
C LEU A 698 16.09 1.49 0.59
N ARG A 699 15.75 2.28 1.61
CA ARG A 699 14.90 1.86 2.73
C ARG A 699 13.73 2.81 2.87
N ILE A 700 12.52 2.26 2.90
CA ILE A 700 11.27 3.00 3.01
C ILE A 700 10.69 2.76 4.40
N HIS A 701 10.58 3.83 5.18
CA HIS A 701 10.07 3.85 6.54
C HIS A 701 8.68 4.50 6.59
N THR A 702 7.73 3.85 7.24
CA THR A 702 6.38 4.40 7.46
C THR A 702 6.21 4.81 8.89
N ASP A 703 6.73 5.97 9.23
CA ASP A 703 6.81 6.48 10.60
C ASP A 703 7.16 7.96 10.61
N GLU A 704 7.09 8.55 11.81
CA GLU A 704 7.61 9.88 12.07
C GLU A 704 9.14 9.92 11.96
N ILE A 705 9.69 11.03 11.46
CA ILE A 705 11.14 11.22 11.29
C ILE A 705 11.90 10.95 12.59
N ASN A 706 11.37 11.42 13.72
CA ASN A 706 11.98 11.23 15.03
C ASN A 706 12.01 9.77 15.50
N GLU A 707 11.03 8.94 15.12
CA GLU A 707 11.04 7.50 15.41
C GLU A 707 12.08 6.77 14.56
N VAL A 708 12.22 7.15 13.30
CA VAL A 708 13.20 6.56 12.38
C VAL A 708 14.62 6.91 12.82
N ILE A 709 14.90 8.19 13.11
CA ILE A 709 16.21 8.65 13.56
C ILE A 709 16.67 7.90 14.81
N LYS A 710 15.77 7.65 15.77
CA LYS A 710 16.08 6.91 17.00
C LYS A 710 16.57 5.47 16.73
N ARG A 711 16.21 4.90 15.56
CA ARG A 711 16.56 3.53 15.15
C ARG A 711 17.70 3.47 14.14
N ILE A 712 18.31 4.61 13.83
CA ILE A 712 19.50 4.69 12.98
C ILE A 712 20.73 4.72 13.89
N THR A 713 21.77 3.98 13.49
CA THR A 713 23.04 3.95 14.22
C THR A 713 23.60 5.38 14.38
N PRO A 714 23.97 5.80 15.61
CA PRO A 714 24.50 7.14 15.85
C PRO A 714 25.73 7.44 14.98
N GLY A 715 25.84 8.67 14.48
CA GLY A 715 26.94 9.09 13.63
C GLY A 715 27.02 8.43 12.23
N SER A 716 25.98 7.72 11.78
CA SER A 716 25.98 7.04 10.47
C SER A 716 25.42 7.88 9.32
N LEU A 717 24.52 8.84 9.61
CA LEU A 717 23.93 9.70 8.59
C LEU A 717 24.92 10.76 8.11
N THR A 718 24.93 11.06 6.82
CA THR A 718 25.75 12.13 6.24
C THR A 718 24.92 13.32 5.79
N ILE A 719 23.68 13.07 5.35
CA ILE A 719 22.75 14.08 4.86
C ILE A 719 21.35 13.81 5.43
N ALA A 720 20.68 14.86 5.92
CA ALA A 720 19.25 14.82 6.25
C ALA A 720 18.48 15.89 5.46
N VAL A 721 17.43 15.50 4.77
CA VAL A 721 16.60 16.34 3.90
C VAL A 721 15.21 16.42 4.56
N VAL A 722 15.05 17.38 5.47
CA VAL A 722 13.84 17.53 6.31
C VAL A 722 12.81 18.50 5.71
N MET A 723 13.17 19.17 4.61
CA MET A 723 12.28 20.08 3.88
C MET A 723 11.67 21.15 4.81
N ASP A 724 10.38 21.42 4.68
CA ASP A 724 9.64 22.40 5.47
C ASP A 724 8.93 21.80 6.67
N SER A 725 9.23 20.55 7.05
CA SER A 725 8.61 19.90 8.21
C SER A 725 8.82 20.71 9.49
N MET A 726 9.92 21.46 9.58
CA MET A 726 10.21 22.33 10.72
C MET A 726 9.25 23.52 10.84
N ASP A 727 8.67 23.99 9.73
CA ASP A 727 7.66 25.08 9.74
C ASP A 727 6.33 24.65 10.41
N TRP A 728 6.16 23.34 10.63
CA TRP A 728 4.92 22.78 11.15
C TRP A 728 4.88 22.80 12.68
N PHE A 729 6.04 22.88 13.34
CA PHE A 729 6.13 22.88 14.79
C PHE A 729 5.59 24.16 15.40
N ASP A 730 5.12 24.02 16.64
CA ASP A 730 4.74 25.15 17.49
C ASP A 730 6.01 25.90 17.93
N PRO A 731 6.13 27.21 17.65
CA PRO A 731 7.25 28.04 18.11
C PRO A 731 7.48 28.03 19.63
N GLU A 732 6.42 27.79 20.41
CA GLU A 732 6.49 27.70 21.88
C GLU A 732 6.70 26.26 22.37
N GLY A 733 6.68 25.28 21.46
CA GLY A 733 6.91 23.86 21.74
C GLY A 733 8.39 23.50 21.80
N SER A 734 8.68 22.28 22.29
CA SER A 734 10.05 21.74 22.36
C SER A 734 10.45 20.88 21.15
N ASP A 735 9.50 20.56 20.26
CA ASP A 735 9.68 19.56 19.19
C ASP A 735 10.82 19.92 18.22
N ALA A 736 10.97 21.19 17.87
CA ALA A 736 12.05 21.65 16.99
C ALA A 736 13.44 21.39 17.61
N SER A 737 13.59 21.69 18.90
CA SER A 737 14.83 21.44 19.64
C SER A 737 15.08 19.94 19.81
N VAL A 738 14.05 19.16 20.16
CA VAL A 738 14.14 17.69 20.27
C VAL A 738 14.54 17.05 18.94
N GLN A 739 13.98 17.51 17.82
CA GLN A 739 14.38 16.99 16.50
C GLN A 739 15.82 17.40 16.15
N ALA A 740 16.25 18.63 16.47
CA ALA A 740 17.63 19.06 16.28
C ALA A 740 18.62 18.19 17.08
N GLN A 741 18.30 17.86 18.34
CA GLN A 741 19.10 16.96 19.19
C GLN A 741 19.22 15.55 18.60
N LYS A 742 18.08 14.98 18.16
CA LYS A 742 18.06 13.65 17.54
C LYS A 742 18.85 13.62 16.24
N LEU A 743 18.72 14.66 15.41
CA LEU A 743 19.52 14.80 14.18
C LEU A 743 21.01 14.95 14.50
N ASN A 744 21.37 15.69 15.56
CA ASN A 744 22.77 15.77 16.00
C ASN A 744 23.30 14.37 16.29
N HIS A 745 22.60 13.58 17.09
CA HIS A 745 23.03 12.23 17.46
C HIS A 745 23.20 11.28 16.26
N ALA A 746 22.30 11.34 15.27
CA ALA A 746 22.36 10.44 14.12
C ALA A 746 23.34 10.86 13.02
N LEU A 747 23.63 12.16 12.87
CA LEU A 747 24.56 12.67 11.86
C LEU A 747 26.02 12.49 12.31
N LYS A 748 26.88 12.10 11.36
CA LYS A 748 28.34 12.20 11.56
C LYS A 748 28.76 13.65 11.74
N MET A 749 29.91 13.88 12.36
CA MET A 749 30.54 15.20 12.38
C MET A 749 30.74 15.73 10.95
N GLY A 750 30.36 16.99 10.71
CA GLY A 750 30.31 17.58 9.36
C GLY A 750 29.12 17.14 8.50
N GLY A 751 28.22 16.28 9.02
CA GLY A 751 26.96 15.93 8.39
C GLY A 751 26.06 17.16 8.21
N ARG A 752 25.20 17.13 7.19
CA ARG A 752 24.46 18.33 6.72
C ARG A 752 22.96 18.09 6.71
N ILE A 753 22.21 19.07 7.17
CA ILE A 753 20.76 19.11 7.10
C ILE A 753 20.35 20.14 6.05
N LEU A 754 19.55 19.73 5.08
CA LEU A 754 18.87 20.62 4.13
C LEU A 754 17.43 20.84 4.58
N LEU A 755 17.10 22.09 4.87
CA LEU A 755 15.75 22.53 5.20
C LEU A 755 15.32 23.69 4.30
N ARG A 756 14.01 23.78 4.07
CA ARG A 756 13.35 24.86 3.31
C ARG A 756 12.31 25.49 4.22
N SER A 757 12.09 26.79 4.11
CA SER A 757 11.12 27.47 4.97
C SER A 757 10.27 28.48 4.21
N ALA A 758 9.03 28.63 4.67
CA ALA A 758 8.13 29.68 4.24
C ALA A 758 8.56 31.09 4.70
N SER A 759 9.51 31.22 5.64
CA SER A 759 10.10 32.49 6.11
C SER A 759 11.57 32.62 5.68
N ILE A 760 12.12 33.84 5.55
CA ILE A 760 13.56 33.97 5.28
C ILE A 760 14.44 33.81 6.50
N ASP A 761 13.88 34.09 7.68
CA ASP A 761 14.54 33.99 8.99
C ASP A 761 13.68 33.11 9.93
N PRO A 762 13.62 31.79 9.67
CA PRO A 762 12.81 30.88 10.47
C PRO A 762 13.30 30.80 11.93
N TRP A 763 12.35 30.83 12.87
CA TRP A 763 12.63 30.89 14.31
C TRP A 763 13.41 29.68 14.83
N TYR A 764 13.26 28.50 14.22
CA TYR A 764 13.87 27.26 14.69
C TYR A 764 15.34 27.09 14.30
N VAL A 765 15.91 27.96 13.46
CA VAL A 765 17.34 27.91 13.12
C VAL A 765 18.20 28.07 14.37
N ARG A 766 17.79 28.93 15.31
CA ARG A 766 18.46 29.07 16.61
C ARG A 766 18.53 27.75 17.38
N HIS A 767 17.51 26.90 17.28
CA HIS A 767 17.50 25.60 17.96
C HIS A 767 18.48 24.62 17.33
N PHE A 768 18.75 24.71 16.02
CA PHE A 768 19.87 23.96 15.46
C PHE A 768 21.22 24.48 15.99
N GLU A 769 21.40 25.80 16.07
CA GLU A 769 22.64 26.40 16.57
C GLU A 769 22.92 26.04 18.04
N GLU A 770 21.91 26.16 18.90
CA GLU A 770 21.93 25.75 20.30
C GLU A 770 22.27 24.26 20.46
N ASN A 771 21.87 23.42 19.50
CA ASN A 771 22.10 21.97 19.52
C ASN A 771 23.27 21.52 18.64
N GLY A 772 24.30 22.37 18.49
CA GLY A 772 25.61 21.96 17.97
C GLY A 772 25.76 21.99 16.45
N PHE A 773 24.92 22.76 15.75
CA PHE A 773 25.04 22.99 14.31
C PHE A 773 25.51 24.41 14.00
N SER A 774 26.16 24.58 12.86
CA SER A 774 26.33 25.88 12.20
C SER A 774 25.31 25.99 11.06
N ALA A 775 24.40 26.94 11.15
CA ALA A 775 23.37 27.17 10.16
C ALA A 775 23.81 28.24 9.14
N ARG A 776 23.57 27.98 7.86
CA ARG A 776 23.82 28.94 6.78
C ARG A 776 22.65 28.99 5.82
N ARG A 777 22.11 30.18 5.60
CA ARG A 777 21.14 30.42 4.52
C ARG A 777 21.87 30.31 3.18
N VAL A 778 21.44 29.38 2.35
CA VAL A 778 22.04 29.09 1.04
C VAL A 778 21.16 29.53 -0.13
N GLY A 779 19.92 29.93 0.15
CA GLY A 779 19.02 30.56 -0.80
C GLY A 779 17.98 31.40 -0.07
N ALA A 780 17.54 32.48 -0.71
CA ALA A 780 16.50 33.38 -0.23
C ALA A 780 15.73 33.93 -1.43
N ARG A 781 14.42 34.02 -1.30
CA ARG A 781 13.50 34.59 -2.30
C ARG A 781 13.13 36.01 -1.88
N PHE A 782 13.69 36.99 -2.56
CA PHE A 782 13.29 38.38 -2.42
C PHE A 782 12.27 38.76 -3.51
N PRO A 783 11.47 39.82 -3.32
CA PRO A 783 10.50 40.26 -4.31
C PRO A 783 11.11 40.36 -5.71
N GLY A 784 10.44 39.75 -6.69
CA GLY A 784 10.89 39.76 -8.09
C GLY A 784 12.01 38.78 -8.47
N THR A 785 12.41 37.87 -7.57
CA THR A 785 13.48 36.87 -7.81
C THR A 785 13.00 35.43 -7.60
N CYS A 786 13.66 34.47 -8.27
CA CYS A 786 13.45 33.04 -8.04
C CYS A 786 14.57 32.43 -7.17
N ILE A 787 14.19 31.64 -6.16
CA ILE A 787 15.14 30.80 -5.41
C ILE A 787 15.43 29.48 -6.15
N ASP A 788 14.42 28.92 -6.80
CA ASP A 788 14.45 27.72 -7.64
C ASP A 788 13.28 27.72 -8.63
N ARG A 789 13.10 26.63 -9.40
CA ARG A 789 12.01 26.54 -10.40
C ARG A 789 10.62 26.44 -9.77
N VAL A 790 10.49 26.01 -8.52
CA VAL A 790 9.20 25.96 -7.83
C VAL A 790 8.88 27.33 -7.22
N ASN A 791 9.88 27.98 -6.62
CA ASN A 791 9.79 29.29 -5.99
C ASN A 791 8.74 29.42 -4.88
N MET A 792 8.35 28.30 -4.28
CA MET A 792 7.36 28.27 -3.21
C MET A 792 7.94 28.83 -1.90
N TYR A 793 9.07 28.27 -1.47
CA TYR A 793 9.70 28.62 -0.20
C TYR A 793 10.39 29.99 -0.24
N ALA A 794 10.46 30.63 0.91
CA ALA A 794 11.12 31.92 1.05
C ALA A 794 12.63 31.77 1.30
N SER A 795 13.07 30.68 1.93
CA SER A 795 14.50 30.40 2.09
C SER A 795 14.86 28.93 2.05
N THR A 796 16.16 28.66 1.86
CA THR A 796 16.78 27.34 1.94
C THR A 796 18.02 27.45 2.81
N TRP A 797 18.20 26.49 3.72
CA TRP A 797 19.29 26.50 4.70
C TRP A 797 20.03 25.17 4.70
N ILE A 798 21.33 25.25 4.99
CA ILE A 798 22.17 24.11 5.33
C ILE A 798 22.63 24.26 6.78
N CYS A 799 22.26 23.32 7.65
CA CYS A 799 22.78 23.22 9.00
C CYS A 799 23.84 22.11 9.05
N THR A 800 25.08 22.47 9.37
CA THR A 800 26.21 21.53 9.41
C THR A 800 26.56 21.19 10.84
N LYS A 801 26.67 19.91 11.18
CA LYS A 801 27.03 19.49 12.54
C LYS A 801 28.48 19.87 12.84
N THR A 802 28.68 20.73 13.84
CA THR A 802 30.00 21.25 14.25
C THR A 802 30.38 20.87 15.67
N LYS A 803 29.44 20.38 16.48
CA LYS A 803 29.68 19.95 17.86
C LYS A 803 28.83 18.71 18.18
N GLU A 804 29.43 17.74 18.84
CA GLU A 804 28.71 16.61 19.44
C GLU A 804 28.02 17.07 20.72
N LEU A 805 26.76 16.69 20.92
CA LEU A 805 26.10 16.89 22.20
C LEU A 805 26.61 15.87 23.21
N GLU A 806 26.97 16.31 24.41
CA GLU A 806 27.34 15.40 25.49
C GLU A 806 26.15 14.48 25.78
N THR A 807 26.37 13.17 25.62
CA THR A 807 25.37 12.18 26.00
C THR A 807 25.16 12.30 27.51
N VAL A 808 23.98 12.76 27.93
CA VAL A 808 23.55 12.60 29.32
C VAL A 808 23.48 11.11 29.59
N ARG A 809 24.54 10.55 30.18
CA ARG A 809 24.49 9.20 30.73
C ARG A 809 23.39 9.23 31.79
N PRO A 810 22.38 8.35 31.74
CA PRO A 810 21.47 8.21 32.85
C PRO A 810 22.33 7.89 34.08
N THR A 811 22.34 8.77 35.07
CA THR A 811 22.90 8.48 36.38
C THR A 811 22.19 7.24 36.87
N ALA A 812 22.95 6.17 37.09
CA ALA A 812 22.46 4.95 37.71
C ALA A 812 22.16 5.24 39.19
N GLU A 813 21.06 5.94 39.48
CA GLU A 813 20.45 5.89 40.79
C GLU A 813 19.75 4.53 40.92
N ARG A 814 20.53 3.54 41.37
CA ARG A 814 19.99 2.33 41.98
C ARG A 814 19.25 2.70 43.27
N SER A 815 17.99 3.11 43.19
CA SER A 815 17.07 2.87 44.29
C SER A 815 16.59 1.42 44.19
N ILE A 816 17.29 0.52 44.86
CA ILE A 816 16.81 -0.83 45.11
C ILE A 816 15.57 -0.71 45.99
N SER A 817 14.38 -0.72 45.38
CA SER A 817 13.15 -1.03 46.11
C SER A 817 13.08 -2.54 46.25
N LEU A 818 13.65 -3.05 47.35
CA LEU A 818 13.35 -4.36 47.89
C LEU A 818 11.89 -4.34 48.32
N LEU A 819 10.98 -4.88 47.50
CA LEU A 819 9.67 -5.39 47.92
C LEU A 819 9.07 -6.24 46.80
N SER A 820 9.57 -7.47 46.69
CA SER A 820 8.73 -8.59 46.28
C SER A 820 8.93 -9.69 47.31
N LEU A 821 7.85 -10.41 47.61
CA LEU A 821 7.73 -11.57 48.52
C LEU A 821 7.25 -11.22 49.93
N ASN A 822 5.93 -11.07 50.07
CA ASN A 822 5.15 -11.84 51.04
C ASN A 822 3.64 -11.60 50.84
N GLY A 823 2.86 -12.67 50.94
CA GLY A 823 1.43 -12.59 51.29
C GLY A 823 0.45 -12.99 50.20
N THR A 824 0.19 -14.29 50.12
CA THR A 824 -1.15 -14.83 49.82
C THR A 824 -2.22 -14.10 50.62
N GLU A 825 -3.22 -13.50 49.96
CA GLU A 825 -4.60 -13.49 50.45
C GLU A 825 -5.60 -13.12 49.35
N LYS A 826 -6.69 -13.88 49.30
CA LYS A 826 -7.88 -13.66 48.47
C LYS A 826 -8.49 -12.29 48.77
N ARG A 827 -8.87 -11.53 47.75
CA ARG A 827 -10.14 -10.77 47.77
C ARG A 827 -10.63 -10.36 46.38
N SER A 828 -11.89 -10.67 46.14
CA SER A 828 -12.74 -10.20 45.05
C SER A 828 -12.99 -8.70 45.13
N SER A 829 -13.06 -8.02 44.00
CA SER A 829 -14.27 -7.29 43.57
C SER A 829 -14.01 -6.52 42.28
N VAL A 830 -15.04 -6.61 41.43
CA VAL A 830 -15.35 -5.77 40.28
C VAL A 830 -15.61 -4.34 40.77
N GLU A 831 -15.14 -3.31 40.05
CA GLU A 831 -15.93 -2.12 39.64
C GLU A 831 -15.03 -0.94 39.18
N HIS A 832 -15.62 -0.16 38.26
CA HIS A 832 -15.24 1.18 37.76
C HIS A 832 -14.20 1.32 36.65
N LEU A 833 -14.67 1.06 35.42
CA LEU A 833 -14.42 1.92 34.26
C LEU A 833 -15.55 2.95 34.19
N ASP A 834 -15.21 4.25 34.23
CA ASP A 834 -16.12 5.32 33.80
C ASP A 834 -15.40 6.21 32.76
N LEU A 835 -15.93 6.05 31.53
CA LEU A 835 -16.01 6.93 30.35
C LEU A 835 -14.78 7.65 29.78
#